data_AF-A0A8S3SMY5-F1
#
_entry.id   AF-A0A8S3SMY5-F1
#
_cell.length_a   1.000
_cell.length_b   1.000
_cell.length_c   1.000
_cell.angle_alpha   90.00
_cell.angle_beta   90.00
_cell.angle_gamma   90.00
#
_symmetry.space_group_name_H-M   'P 1'
#
loop_
_entity.id
_entity.type
_entity.pdbx_description
1 polymer ?
#
loop_
_entity_poly.entity_id
_entity_poly.type
_entity_poly.pdbx_seq_one_letter_code
_entity_poly.pdbx_strand_id
1 'polypeptide(L)'
;MSVPPEKIAELKQIIHGQLSQIGMQSRIRDVMSEVITEDYSNGQVSEQEIMQKLKERGLVDDLMSNLQFQNQGDGQSLRRPATHFLDQDDKVTNLPVKRANIDPSRRYLYFNIKNGKAFLEHIENSDPMPGQVSSYFTFHIHFRGQRFKSRPVPCACEPDVDEGFLLEVHKESSGEAGKMVDESGMLSICDKLHIALIKTDVTGETTLVSSHFLEWRPVLTAKTGRFQTSIELKGTGDESKMAAGVIDIQLELFPKPVKIIGQEVLTAQLSMERNRQSEKERLFLVYAKQWWKEYLQIRPANQERLVKIFAQDENAITRPVCSFVKPLRAGRLLDSARHAARFVSLMHHKKQESVGGGNKLEQWTTVHGFLCRNRGDCEDHAILLCSLLLGFGLDAYVCIGTKSKGSVHAWVMTITVDGLVTFWESLNGHRYIHEPIDPDMPPMDKMHRPKYPYKTIGCVFNHQSFYGNNQPSEHVDVSHFELGNESRWKPMSQDAVLSVCGLGASPSWPTLPPLCSSTLDPTLVSNDLEQQLRVLLFEHRRDLGLTTVWDDQLSYLLTPALAAYELERVTGITAGNEEFQDSMKQCVPDGHTFKGYPIQFSHRNARRAFATCLRSPVCEEIVNCRGDHVRLAVRVKIYPYPESACATWIMFACKYKSVL
;
A
#
# COMPACT_ATOMS: atom_id res chain seq x y z
N MET A 1 -51.83 -2.95 -3.13
CA MET A 1 -50.39 -2.77 -2.83
C MET A 1 -49.94 -1.47 -3.47
N SER A 2 -49.65 -0.44 -2.69
CA SER A 2 -49.20 0.86 -3.20
C SER A 2 -47.71 0.80 -3.57
N VAL A 3 -47.37 1.21 -4.79
CA VAL A 3 -45.98 1.31 -5.24
C VAL A 3 -45.25 2.34 -4.35
N PRO A 4 -44.04 2.05 -3.84
CA PRO A 4 -43.29 3.00 -3.02
C PRO A 4 -43.07 4.34 -3.74
N PRO A 5 -43.17 5.49 -3.05
CA PRO A 5 -43.07 6.82 -3.68
C PRO A 5 -41.73 7.04 -4.39
N GLU A 6 -40.66 6.40 -3.92
CA GLU A 6 -39.33 6.39 -4.56
C GLU A 6 -39.35 5.68 -5.92
N LYS A 7 -40.03 4.53 -6.02
CA LYS A 7 -40.22 3.83 -7.31
C LYS A 7 -41.12 4.61 -8.25
N ILE A 8 -42.08 5.39 -7.74
CA ILE A 8 -42.93 6.28 -8.55
C ILE A 8 -42.09 7.44 -9.11
N ALA A 9 -41.16 7.99 -8.33
CA ALA A 9 -40.24 9.04 -8.78
C ALA A 9 -39.27 8.51 -9.86
N GLU A 10 -38.70 7.33 -9.65
CA GLU A 10 -37.82 6.65 -10.61
C GLU A 10 -38.56 6.30 -11.91
N LEU A 11 -39.77 5.74 -11.82
CA LEU A 11 -40.66 5.50 -12.96
C LEU A 11 -40.98 6.79 -13.71
N LYS A 12 -41.32 7.88 -13.01
CA LYS A 12 -41.57 9.19 -13.63
C LYS A 12 -40.33 9.72 -14.37
N GLN A 13 -39.14 9.53 -13.81
CA GLN A 13 -37.89 9.99 -14.43
C GLN A 13 -37.53 9.17 -15.68
N ILE A 14 -37.73 7.85 -15.64
CA ILE A 14 -37.53 6.96 -16.81
C ILE A 14 -38.55 7.28 -17.91
N ILE A 15 -39.83 7.46 -17.55
CA ILE A 15 -40.89 7.85 -18.49
C ILE A 15 -40.58 9.22 -19.10
N HIS A 16 -40.11 10.20 -18.31
CA HIS A 16 -39.73 11.51 -18.80
C HIS A 16 -38.52 11.45 -19.76
N GLY A 17 -37.54 10.60 -19.47
CA GLY A 17 -36.40 10.33 -20.36
C GLY A 17 -36.84 9.72 -21.70
N GLN A 18 -37.75 8.76 -21.70
CA GLN A 18 -38.29 8.15 -22.93
C GLN A 18 -39.14 9.14 -23.74
N LEU A 19 -39.97 9.94 -23.05
CA LEU A 19 -40.74 11.04 -23.68
C LEU A 19 -39.83 12.14 -24.26
N SER A 20 -38.57 12.25 -23.85
CA SER A 20 -37.61 13.21 -24.39
C SER A 20 -36.86 12.71 -25.64
N GLN A 21 -37.04 11.44 -26.05
CA GLN A 21 -36.41 10.93 -27.26
C GLN A 21 -37.02 11.57 -28.52
N ILE A 22 -36.14 11.93 -29.47
CA ILE A 22 -36.39 12.81 -30.63
C ILE A 22 -37.45 12.26 -31.63
N GLY A 23 -37.92 11.02 -31.49
CA GLY A 23 -39.03 10.46 -32.30
C GLY A 23 -40.39 10.33 -31.60
N MET A 24 -40.44 10.41 -30.26
CA MET A 24 -41.67 10.18 -29.50
C MET A 24 -42.50 11.47 -29.38
N GLN A 25 -41.82 12.60 -29.19
CA GLN A 25 -42.48 13.91 -29.12
C GLN A 25 -43.12 14.35 -30.44
N SER A 26 -42.56 13.96 -31.59
CA SER A 26 -43.18 14.22 -32.90
C SER A 26 -44.45 13.39 -33.06
N ARG A 27 -44.40 12.08 -32.78
CA ARG A 27 -45.58 11.19 -32.88
C ARG A 27 -46.73 11.61 -31.96
N ILE A 28 -46.43 12.04 -30.73
CA ILE A 28 -47.45 12.57 -29.80
C ILE A 28 -48.03 13.89 -30.35
N ARG A 29 -47.18 14.77 -30.90
CA ARG A 29 -47.62 16.03 -31.50
C ARG A 29 -48.49 15.81 -32.74
N ASP A 30 -48.20 14.82 -33.56
CA ASP A 30 -49.01 14.47 -34.74
C ASP A 30 -50.41 14.00 -34.32
N VAL A 31 -50.52 13.14 -33.31
CA VAL A 31 -51.82 12.70 -32.76
C VAL A 31 -52.60 13.87 -32.16
N MET A 32 -51.92 14.76 -31.42
CA MET A 32 -52.54 15.97 -30.88
C MET A 32 -53.01 16.91 -32.00
N SER A 33 -52.26 17.02 -33.09
CA SER A 33 -52.61 17.87 -34.24
C SER A 33 -53.87 17.35 -34.94
N GLU A 34 -53.97 16.04 -35.14
CA GLU A 34 -55.16 15.41 -35.72
C GLU A 34 -56.41 15.59 -34.86
N VAL A 35 -56.32 15.36 -33.54
CA VAL A 35 -57.44 15.54 -32.60
C VAL A 35 -57.90 16.99 -32.59
N ILE A 36 -56.98 17.94 -32.71
CA ILE A 36 -57.31 19.36 -32.82
C ILE A 36 -57.98 19.67 -34.17
N THR A 37 -57.55 19.07 -35.29
CA THR A 37 -58.15 19.33 -36.61
C THR A 37 -59.49 18.63 -36.85
N GLU A 38 -59.75 17.48 -36.21
CA GLU A 38 -61.03 16.76 -36.34
C GLU A 38 -62.16 17.46 -35.58
N ASP A 39 -61.86 18.12 -34.44
CA ASP A 39 -62.88 18.68 -33.54
C ASP A 39 -62.94 20.22 -33.49
N TYR A 40 -62.39 20.93 -34.47
CA TYR A 40 -62.51 22.41 -34.57
C TYR A 40 -63.96 22.94 -34.71
N SER A 41 -64.96 22.05 -34.77
CA SER A 41 -66.38 22.42 -34.85
C SER A 41 -67.14 22.36 -33.52
N ASN A 42 -66.60 21.78 -32.44
CA ASN A 42 -67.21 21.83 -31.10
C ASN A 42 -66.13 21.85 -30.01
N GLY A 43 -66.08 22.96 -29.25
CA GLY A 43 -64.96 23.28 -28.37
C GLY A 43 -64.70 22.35 -27.18
N GLN A 44 -63.42 22.36 -26.77
CA GLN A 44 -62.76 21.70 -25.63
C GLN A 44 -62.60 20.17 -25.72
N VAL A 45 -61.43 19.75 -26.24
CA VAL A 45 -60.93 18.37 -26.17
C VAL A 45 -60.61 18.01 -24.72
N SER A 46 -61.13 16.87 -24.25
CA SER A 46 -60.87 16.37 -22.89
C SER A 46 -59.55 15.57 -22.80
N GLU A 47 -58.88 15.62 -21.65
CA GLU A 47 -57.66 14.85 -21.38
C GLU A 47 -57.88 13.33 -21.54
N GLN A 48 -59.11 12.87 -21.27
CA GLN A 48 -59.49 11.47 -21.40
C GLN A 48 -59.55 11.01 -22.87
N GLU A 49 -60.03 11.85 -23.79
CA GLU A 49 -60.05 11.55 -25.23
C GLU A 49 -58.66 11.47 -25.83
N ILE A 50 -57.77 12.40 -25.44
CA ILE A 50 -56.36 12.38 -25.88
C ILE A 50 -55.70 11.08 -25.43
N MET A 51 -55.89 10.68 -24.17
CA MET A 51 -55.35 9.43 -23.63
C MET A 51 -55.94 8.19 -24.31
N GLN A 52 -57.19 8.25 -24.76
CA GLN A 52 -57.80 7.16 -25.52
C GLN A 52 -57.22 7.04 -26.93
N LYS A 53 -57.11 8.15 -27.67
CA LYS A 53 -56.50 8.18 -29.02
C LYS A 53 -55.03 7.74 -29.01
N LEU A 54 -54.26 8.12 -27.98
CA LEU A 54 -52.89 7.67 -27.79
C LEU A 54 -52.77 6.17 -27.54
N LYS A 55 -53.75 5.56 -26.85
CA LYS A 55 -53.83 4.10 -26.67
C LYS A 55 -54.24 3.39 -27.96
N GLU A 56 -55.24 3.91 -28.68
CA GLU A 56 -55.71 3.33 -29.95
C GLU A 56 -54.60 3.30 -31.03
N ARG A 57 -53.71 4.29 -31.03
CA ARG A 57 -52.53 4.34 -31.90
C ARG A 57 -51.35 3.47 -31.43
N GLY A 58 -51.51 2.73 -30.33
CA GLY A 58 -50.49 1.84 -29.76
C GLY A 58 -49.28 2.57 -29.14
N LEU A 59 -49.32 3.90 -28.99
CA LEU A 59 -48.19 4.67 -28.48
C LEU A 59 -47.94 4.42 -26.99
N VAL A 60 -49.01 4.19 -26.21
CA VAL A 60 -48.89 3.82 -24.79
C VAL A 60 -48.30 2.42 -24.63
N ASP A 61 -48.67 1.49 -25.51
CA ASP A 61 -48.16 0.11 -25.50
C ASP A 61 -46.70 0.03 -25.99
N ASP A 62 -46.33 0.84 -27.00
CA ASP A 62 -44.93 1.06 -27.40
C ASP A 62 -44.07 1.60 -26.24
N LEU A 63 -44.61 2.55 -25.46
CA LEU A 63 -43.94 3.10 -24.28
C LEU A 63 -43.77 2.02 -23.18
N MET A 64 -44.81 1.23 -22.94
CA MET A 64 -44.80 0.17 -21.92
C MET A 64 -43.94 -1.04 -22.30
N SER A 65 -43.83 -1.38 -23.59
CA SER A 65 -42.97 -2.47 -24.08
C SER A 65 -41.48 -2.10 -24.03
N ASN A 66 -41.13 -0.85 -24.31
CA ASN A 66 -39.76 -0.35 -24.17
C ASN A 66 -39.33 -0.17 -22.69
N LEU A 67 -40.28 -0.20 -21.75
CA LEU A 67 -40.04 -0.17 -20.31
C LEU A 67 -39.75 -1.56 -19.70
N GLN A 68 -39.56 -2.62 -20.51
CA GLN A 68 -39.22 -3.95 -20.01
C GLN A 68 -37.91 -3.93 -19.20
N PHE A 69 -38.07 -4.07 -17.88
CA PHE A 69 -37.01 -4.22 -16.91
C PHE A 69 -36.10 -5.39 -17.29
N GLN A 70 -34.79 -5.14 -17.43
CA GLN A 70 -33.79 -6.19 -17.60
C GLN A 70 -33.77 -7.12 -16.37
N ASN A 71 -34.61 -8.15 -16.39
CA ASN A 71 -34.40 -9.38 -15.66
C ASN A 71 -33.35 -10.19 -16.44
N GLN A 72 -32.06 -10.03 -16.10
CA GLN A 72 -31.04 -10.98 -16.53
C GLN A 72 -30.95 -12.12 -15.52
N GLY A 73 -31.58 -13.24 -15.89
CA GLY A 73 -31.28 -14.57 -15.35
C GLY A 73 -30.10 -15.21 -16.09
N ASP A 74 -29.26 -15.88 -15.31
CA ASP A 74 -28.30 -16.95 -15.60
C ASP A 74 -27.61 -17.06 -16.96
N GLY A 75 -26.27 -16.90 -16.93
CA GLY A 75 -25.37 -17.68 -17.77
C GLY A 75 -24.27 -16.90 -18.51
N GLN A 76 -23.28 -16.34 -17.80
CA GLN A 76 -21.85 -16.36 -18.21
C GLN A 76 -20.96 -15.70 -17.14
N SER A 77 -19.92 -16.43 -16.73
CA SER A 77 -18.95 -16.07 -15.69
C SER A 77 -17.97 -14.99 -16.18
N LEU A 78 -18.04 -13.80 -15.57
CA LEU A 78 -16.94 -12.84 -15.52
C LEU A 78 -16.79 -12.36 -14.07
N ARG A 79 -15.79 -12.95 -13.38
CA ARG A 79 -15.41 -12.64 -12.00
C ARG A 79 -14.91 -11.20 -11.90
N ARG A 80 -15.65 -10.34 -11.19
CA ARG A 80 -15.15 -9.05 -10.67
C ARG A 80 -14.82 -9.21 -9.19
N PRO A 81 -13.63 -8.79 -8.72
CA PRO A 81 -13.32 -8.80 -7.30
C PRO A 81 -14.18 -7.76 -6.56
N ALA A 82 -14.66 -8.15 -5.39
CA ALA A 82 -15.46 -7.31 -4.51
C ALA A 82 -14.56 -6.31 -3.78
N THR A 83 -14.46 -5.07 -4.27
CA THR A 83 -13.90 -3.95 -3.50
C THR A 83 -14.46 -2.59 -3.93
N HIS A 84 -15.06 -1.91 -2.95
CA HIS A 84 -15.33 -0.47 -2.80
C HIS A 84 -16.37 0.24 -3.70
N PHE A 85 -17.40 0.76 -3.03
CA PHE A 85 -18.27 1.85 -3.48
C PHE A 85 -17.66 3.19 -3.02
N LEU A 86 -17.64 4.17 -3.92
CA LEU A 86 -17.55 5.58 -3.58
C LEU A 86 -18.97 6.06 -3.30
N ASP A 87 -19.21 6.77 -2.20
CA ASP A 87 -20.41 7.58 -2.03
C ASP A 87 -20.00 8.99 -1.60
N GLN A 88 -20.48 9.97 -2.35
CA GLN A 88 -20.49 11.39 -2.00
C GLN A 88 -21.72 11.63 -1.11
N ASP A 89 -21.50 12.39 -0.03
CA ASP A 89 -22.44 13.20 0.74
C ASP A 89 -23.92 12.78 0.80
N ASP A 90 -24.38 12.33 1.98
CA ASP A 90 -25.54 12.98 2.60
C ASP A 90 -25.72 12.67 4.10
N LYS A 91 -26.31 13.65 4.78
CA LYS A 91 -26.37 13.84 6.23
C LYS A 91 -27.37 12.93 6.96
N VAL A 92 -26.92 12.40 8.09
CA VAL A 92 -27.63 12.18 9.37
C VAL A 92 -28.90 11.30 9.37
N THR A 93 -28.83 10.28 10.24
CA THR A 93 -29.89 9.41 10.80
C THR A 93 -30.48 8.31 9.92
N ASN A 94 -30.34 7.09 10.47
CA ASN A 94 -30.82 5.78 10.00
C ASN A 94 -29.90 5.07 9.00
N LEU A 95 -29.32 3.97 9.50
CA LEU A 95 -28.70 2.90 8.73
C LEU A 95 -29.37 2.72 7.35
N PRO A 96 -28.55 2.59 6.30
CA PRO A 96 -28.78 1.53 5.36
C PRO A 96 -27.56 0.62 5.40
N VAL A 97 -27.72 -0.53 6.05
CA VAL A 97 -27.18 -1.78 5.48
C VAL A 97 -27.82 -1.89 4.09
N LYS A 98 -27.31 -1.15 3.10
CA LYS A 98 -27.41 -1.55 1.70
C LYS A 98 -26.70 -2.88 1.68
N ARG A 99 -27.50 -3.95 1.75
CA ARG A 99 -27.10 -5.36 1.90
C ARG A 99 -25.67 -5.55 1.41
N ALA A 100 -24.72 -5.58 2.35
CA ALA A 100 -23.55 -6.39 2.09
C ALA A 100 -24.15 -7.74 1.69
N ASN A 101 -23.81 -8.25 0.51
CA ASN A 101 -24.18 -9.62 0.14
C ASN A 101 -23.38 -10.53 1.08
N ILE A 102 -23.82 -10.61 2.33
CA ILE A 102 -23.28 -11.47 3.36
C ILE A 102 -23.71 -12.85 2.95
N ASP A 103 -22.74 -13.64 2.48
CA ASP A 103 -22.98 -15.01 2.12
C ASP A 103 -23.38 -15.78 3.40
N PRO A 104 -24.63 -16.25 3.54
CA PRO A 104 -25.08 -16.92 4.75
C PRO A 104 -24.37 -18.27 4.96
N SER A 105 -23.64 -18.76 3.95
CA SER A 105 -22.80 -19.96 4.04
C SER A 105 -21.42 -19.70 4.64
N ARG A 106 -21.10 -18.44 5.00
CA ARG A 106 -19.81 -18.06 5.58
C ARG A 106 -19.95 -17.49 6.99
N ARG A 107 -18.85 -17.50 7.74
CA ARG A 107 -18.75 -16.82 9.04
C ARG A 107 -18.07 -15.47 8.88
N TYR A 108 -18.62 -14.47 9.55
CA TYR A 108 -18.08 -13.12 9.62
C TYR A 108 -18.01 -12.64 11.06
N LEU A 109 -16.98 -11.86 11.34
CA LEU A 109 -16.78 -11.07 12.54
C LEU A 109 -16.94 -9.60 12.15
N TYR A 110 -18.04 -8.99 12.58
CA TYR A 110 -18.24 -7.55 12.46
C TYR A 110 -17.52 -6.85 13.62
N PHE A 111 -16.46 -6.12 13.30
CA PHE A 111 -15.65 -5.35 14.24
C PHE A 111 -15.98 -3.86 14.09
N ASN A 112 -16.49 -3.25 15.15
CA ASN A 112 -16.89 -1.85 15.17
C ASN A 112 -16.10 -1.08 16.23
N ILE A 113 -15.52 0.06 15.84
CA ILE A 113 -14.88 1.04 16.73
C ILE A 113 -15.91 2.13 16.99
N LYS A 114 -16.31 2.31 18.25
CA LYS A 114 -17.46 3.13 18.65
C LYS A 114 -17.15 4.51 19.17
N ASN A 115 -16.00 4.69 19.82
CA ASN A 115 -15.50 5.99 20.23
C ASN A 115 -14.02 5.87 20.61
N GLY A 116 -13.26 6.97 20.53
CA GLY A 116 -11.95 7.11 21.13
C GLY A 116 -11.97 8.07 22.31
N LYS A 117 -11.16 7.80 23.33
CA LYS A 117 -11.05 8.62 24.56
C LYS A 117 -9.60 8.68 25.03
N ALA A 118 -9.28 9.68 25.85
CA ALA A 118 -8.01 9.81 26.54
C ALA A 118 -6.77 9.84 25.63
N PHE A 119 -6.88 10.45 24.44
CA PHE A 119 -5.71 10.78 23.59
C PHE A 119 -5.06 12.07 24.09
N LEU A 120 -4.40 11.99 25.26
CA LEU A 120 -3.97 13.15 26.06
C LEU A 120 -2.97 14.07 25.33
N GLU A 121 -2.22 13.56 24.35
CA GLU A 121 -1.33 14.37 23.51
C GLU A 121 -2.07 15.36 22.59
N HIS A 122 -3.40 15.28 22.53
CA HIS A 122 -4.24 16.08 21.63
C HIS A 122 -5.30 16.90 22.40
N ILE A 123 -5.04 17.22 23.67
CA ILE A 123 -5.90 18.09 24.48
C ILE A 123 -6.00 19.51 23.90
N GLU A 124 -4.90 20.02 23.34
CA GLU A 124 -4.83 21.40 22.82
C GLU A 124 -5.25 21.52 21.34
N ASN A 125 -5.52 20.41 20.66
CA ASN A 125 -5.98 20.44 19.28
C ASN A 125 -7.44 20.91 19.25
N SER A 126 -7.64 22.23 19.15
CA SER A 126 -8.95 22.84 18.91
C SER A 126 -9.60 22.27 17.64
N ASP A 127 -10.94 22.19 17.63
CA ASP A 127 -11.69 21.72 16.47
C ASP A 127 -11.26 22.47 15.19
N PRO A 128 -10.99 21.75 14.10
CA PRO A 128 -10.50 22.37 12.88
C PRO A 128 -11.52 23.37 12.33
N MET A 129 -11.10 24.62 12.12
CA MET A 129 -11.88 25.62 11.39
C MET A 129 -12.14 25.15 9.95
N PRO A 130 -13.30 25.44 9.35
CA PRO A 130 -13.61 25.06 7.98
C PRO A 130 -12.52 25.54 7.00
N GLY A 131 -11.91 24.60 6.27
CA GLY A 131 -10.86 24.88 5.28
C GLY A 131 -9.42 24.81 5.80
N GLN A 132 -9.19 24.58 7.10
CA GLN A 132 -7.86 24.40 7.66
C GLN A 132 -7.48 22.90 7.67
N VAL A 133 -6.29 22.57 7.14
CA VAL A 133 -5.77 21.20 7.17
C VAL A 133 -5.29 20.90 8.60
N SER A 134 -5.96 19.97 9.28
CA SER A 134 -5.56 19.46 10.59
C SER A 134 -4.98 18.06 10.51
N SER A 135 -4.22 17.66 11.52
CA SER A 135 -3.81 16.26 11.65
C SER A 135 -5.02 15.36 11.88
N TYR A 136 -4.96 14.15 11.35
CA TYR A 136 -6.02 13.16 11.49
C TYR A 136 -5.47 11.77 11.80
N PHE A 137 -6.29 10.98 12.47
CA PHE A 137 -6.11 9.57 12.71
C PHE A 137 -6.73 8.72 11.61
N THR A 138 -6.15 7.55 11.40
CA THR A 138 -6.74 6.50 10.58
C THR A 138 -6.43 5.14 11.17
N PHE A 139 -7.48 4.33 11.35
CA PHE A 139 -7.37 2.96 11.81
C PHE A 139 -7.19 2.03 10.64
N HIS A 140 -6.15 1.22 10.67
CA HIS A 140 -5.87 0.17 9.71
C HIS A 140 -6.03 -1.19 10.38
N ILE A 141 -6.89 -2.03 9.81
CA ILE A 141 -7.25 -3.33 10.37
C ILE A 141 -6.68 -4.42 9.47
N HIS A 142 -5.98 -5.39 10.06
CA HIS A 142 -5.55 -6.60 9.37
C HIS A 142 -6.00 -7.85 10.12
N PHE A 143 -6.67 -8.76 9.41
CA PHE A 143 -7.08 -10.04 9.95
C PHE A 143 -7.05 -11.10 8.85
N ARG A 144 -6.22 -12.14 9.03
CA ARG A 144 -6.17 -13.34 8.17
C ARG A 144 -6.12 -13.03 6.66
N GLY A 145 -5.28 -12.08 6.26
CA GLY A 145 -5.12 -11.71 4.86
C GLY A 145 -6.19 -10.77 4.32
N GLN A 146 -7.04 -10.19 5.18
CA GLN A 146 -7.96 -9.12 4.84
C GLN A 146 -7.49 -7.81 5.47
N ARG A 147 -7.58 -6.71 4.73
CA ARG A 147 -7.19 -5.38 5.21
C ARG A 147 -8.30 -4.37 5.01
N PHE A 148 -8.45 -3.50 6.00
CA PHE A 148 -9.41 -2.41 5.98
C PHE A 148 -8.79 -1.13 6.50
N LYS A 149 -9.39 -0.01 6.14
CA LYS A 149 -8.96 1.33 6.54
C LYS A 149 -10.20 2.14 6.89
N SER A 150 -10.19 2.83 8.04
CA SER A 150 -11.25 3.76 8.42
C SER A 150 -11.22 5.03 7.56
N ARG A 151 -12.28 5.83 7.63
CA ARG A 151 -12.18 7.23 7.21
C ARG A 151 -11.18 7.99 8.11
N PRO A 152 -10.56 9.07 7.60
CA PRO A 152 -9.79 10.00 8.41
C PRO A 152 -10.67 10.62 9.50
N VAL A 153 -10.19 10.62 10.75
CA VAL A 153 -10.87 11.25 11.89
C VAL A 153 -9.94 12.31 12.48
N PRO A 154 -10.39 13.56 12.69
CA PRO A 154 -9.54 14.60 13.28
C PRO A 154 -8.88 14.16 14.58
N CYS A 155 -7.61 14.51 14.79
CA CYS A 155 -6.92 14.21 16.04
C CYS A 155 -7.47 15.08 17.17
N ALA A 156 -8.16 14.47 18.13
CA ALA A 156 -8.67 15.10 19.34
C ALA A 156 -8.40 14.20 20.56
N CYS A 157 -8.59 14.72 21.78
CA CYS A 157 -8.54 13.93 23.00
C CYS A 157 -9.63 12.84 23.04
N GLU A 158 -10.80 13.15 22.48
CA GLU A 158 -11.93 12.24 22.31
C GLU A 158 -12.35 12.22 20.83
N PRO A 159 -11.62 11.49 19.97
CA PRO A 159 -11.92 11.48 18.54
C PRO A 159 -13.24 10.76 18.28
N ASP A 160 -14.14 11.40 17.51
CA ASP A 160 -15.43 10.84 17.11
C ASP A 160 -15.25 9.78 16.02
N VAL A 161 -15.20 8.52 16.44
CA VAL A 161 -15.00 7.36 15.57
C VAL A 161 -16.19 6.42 15.70
N ASP A 162 -16.98 6.25 14.64
CA ASP A 162 -17.96 5.16 14.49
C ASP A 162 -17.75 4.47 13.14
N GLU A 163 -16.95 3.40 13.16
CA GLU A 163 -16.50 2.71 11.95
C GLU A 163 -16.63 1.19 12.12
N GLY A 164 -17.23 0.54 11.13
CA GLY A 164 -17.50 -0.89 11.15
C GLY A 164 -16.83 -1.64 10.02
N PHE A 165 -16.18 -2.76 10.35
CA PHE A 165 -15.45 -3.63 9.44
C PHE A 165 -16.03 -5.04 9.48
N LEU A 166 -16.38 -5.60 8.33
CA LEU A 166 -16.89 -6.97 8.24
C LEU A 166 -15.76 -7.91 7.80
N LEU A 167 -15.28 -8.73 8.74
CA LEU A 167 -14.13 -9.61 8.57
C LEU A 167 -14.61 -11.04 8.33
N GLU A 168 -14.18 -11.71 7.26
CA GLU A 168 -14.50 -13.12 7.06
C GLU A 168 -13.65 -14.02 7.98
N VAL A 169 -14.27 -15.00 8.63
CA VAL A 169 -13.61 -16.00 9.49
C VAL A 169 -13.54 -17.33 8.75
N HIS A 170 -12.39 -17.60 8.13
CA HIS A 170 -12.15 -18.81 7.34
C HIS A 170 -10.87 -19.54 7.78
N LYS A 171 -10.81 -20.87 7.61
CA LYS A 171 -9.55 -21.63 7.75
C LYS A 171 -8.61 -21.33 6.58
N GLU A 172 -7.31 -21.27 6.84
CA GLU A 172 -6.30 -20.78 5.88
C GLU A 172 -6.21 -21.67 4.62
N SER A 173 -6.44 -22.98 4.79
CA SER A 173 -6.43 -23.97 3.71
C SER A 173 -7.71 -24.03 2.87
N SER A 174 -8.78 -23.36 3.30
CA SER A 174 -10.12 -23.57 2.72
C SER A 174 -10.49 -22.57 1.63
N GLY A 175 -9.77 -21.45 1.51
CA GLY A 175 -10.03 -20.38 0.54
C GLY A 175 -11.49 -19.90 0.55
N GLU A 176 -11.93 -19.30 -0.56
CA GLU A 176 -13.32 -18.86 -0.77
C GLU A 176 -14.32 -20.02 -0.95
N ALA A 177 -13.86 -21.26 -1.09
CA ALA A 177 -14.71 -22.44 -1.30
C ALA A 177 -14.90 -23.28 -0.02
N GLY A 178 -14.45 -22.77 1.14
CA GLY A 178 -14.50 -23.46 2.41
C GLY A 178 -15.91 -23.61 2.96
N LYS A 179 -16.20 -24.77 3.59
CA LYS A 179 -17.39 -24.90 4.44
C LYS A 179 -17.33 -23.88 5.58
N MET A 180 -18.49 -23.34 5.95
CA MET A 180 -18.64 -22.47 7.12
C MET A 180 -17.88 -23.04 8.32
N VAL A 181 -17.04 -22.21 8.96
CA VAL A 181 -16.30 -22.63 10.14
C VAL A 181 -17.27 -22.81 11.31
N ASP A 182 -17.20 -23.97 11.95
CA ASP A 182 -17.97 -24.30 13.15
C ASP A 182 -17.33 -23.67 14.40
N GLU A 183 -18.00 -23.78 15.55
CA GLU A 183 -17.54 -23.16 16.79
C GLU A 183 -16.18 -23.71 17.25
N SER A 184 -15.94 -25.01 17.10
CA SER A 184 -14.65 -25.65 17.39
C SER A 184 -13.55 -25.14 16.44
N GLY A 185 -13.87 -25.03 15.15
CA GLY A 185 -12.99 -24.43 14.17
C GLY A 185 -12.64 -22.98 14.49
N MET A 186 -13.61 -22.17 14.91
CA MET A 186 -13.36 -20.77 15.32
C MET A 186 -12.46 -20.69 16.55
N LEU A 187 -12.65 -21.57 17.53
CA LEU A 187 -11.80 -21.63 18.72
C LEU A 187 -10.33 -21.94 18.38
N SER A 188 -10.11 -22.77 17.35
CA SER A 188 -8.77 -23.15 16.87
C SER A 188 -8.04 -22.06 16.06
N ILE A 189 -8.71 -20.96 15.71
CA ILE A 189 -8.09 -19.84 14.99
C ILE A 189 -7.38 -18.95 16.01
N CYS A 190 -6.05 -19.07 16.06
CA CYS A 190 -5.23 -18.35 17.02
C CYS A 190 -4.84 -16.93 16.56
N ASP A 191 -5.15 -16.56 15.31
CA ASP A 191 -4.78 -15.25 14.76
C ASP A 191 -5.50 -14.13 15.48
N LYS A 192 -4.75 -13.08 15.79
CA LYS A 192 -5.25 -11.85 16.38
C LYS A 192 -5.64 -10.86 15.29
N LEU A 193 -6.61 -10.00 15.63
CA LEU A 193 -6.95 -8.84 14.81
C LEU A 193 -5.92 -7.74 15.10
N HIS A 194 -5.16 -7.34 14.09
CA HIS A 194 -4.16 -6.29 14.21
C HIS A 194 -4.77 -4.94 13.89
N ILE A 195 -4.68 -4.01 14.85
CA ILE A 195 -5.14 -2.63 14.77
C ILE A 195 -3.90 -1.73 14.75
N ALA A 196 -3.65 -1.08 13.62
CA ALA A 196 -2.61 -0.07 13.51
C ALA A 196 -3.25 1.33 13.43
N LEU A 197 -2.91 2.20 14.39
CA LEU A 197 -3.35 3.59 14.41
C LEU A 197 -2.29 4.48 13.78
N ILE A 198 -2.62 5.11 12.65
CA ILE A 198 -1.72 6.03 11.96
C ILE A 198 -2.20 7.46 12.20
N LYS A 199 -1.30 8.34 12.61
CA LYS A 199 -1.50 9.79 12.58
C LYS A 199 -0.89 10.33 11.30
N THR A 200 -1.64 11.15 10.58
CA THR A 200 -1.12 11.97 9.48
C THR A 200 -1.12 13.42 9.93
N ASP A 201 0.03 14.09 9.85
CA ASP A 201 0.15 15.50 10.19
C ASP A 201 -0.31 16.42 9.04
N VAL A 202 -0.27 17.73 9.29
CA VAL A 202 -0.65 18.77 8.31
C VAL A 202 0.24 18.80 7.07
N THR A 203 1.44 18.23 7.15
CA THR A 203 2.39 18.15 6.04
C THR A 203 2.23 16.86 5.22
N GLY A 204 1.42 15.91 5.70
CA GLY A 204 1.26 14.58 5.14
C GLY A 204 2.32 13.59 5.62
N GLU A 205 3.08 13.88 6.67
CA GLU A 205 3.91 12.87 7.33
C GLU A 205 3.04 11.92 8.15
N THR A 206 3.36 10.64 8.05
CA THR A 206 2.65 9.54 8.71
C THR A 206 3.49 8.98 9.84
N THR A 207 2.87 8.80 11.01
CA THR A 207 3.48 8.18 12.19
C THR A 207 2.59 7.05 12.71
N LEU A 208 3.23 5.96 13.15
CA LEU A 208 2.54 4.84 13.80
C LEU A 208 2.38 5.18 15.29
N VAL A 209 1.15 5.47 15.70
CA VAL A 209 0.82 5.82 17.09
C VAL A 209 0.68 4.57 17.94
N SER A 210 0.01 3.54 17.42
CA SER A 210 -0.22 2.29 18.15
C SER A 210 -0.27 1.08 17.22
N SER A 211 0.20 -0.07 17.71
CA SER A 211 0.16 -1.38 17.04
C SER A 211 -0.42 -2.43 17.99
N HIS A 212 -1.74 -2.57 18.01
CA HIS A 212 -2.45 -3.42 18.97
C HIS A 212 -2.92 -4.75 18.37
N PHE A 213 -2.71 -5.86 19.09
CA PHE A 213 -3.14 -7.20 18.69
C PHE A 213 -4.31 -7.68 19.55
N LEU A 214 -5.53 -7.55 19.03
CA LEU A 214 -6.78 -7.88 19.70
C LEU A 214 -7.09 -9.38 19.62
N GLU A 215 -7.36 -9.99 20.78
CA GLU A 215 -7.92 -11.33 20.88
C GLU A 215 -9.45 -11.26 20.71
N TRP A 216 -9.95 -11.76 19.57
CA TRP A 216 -11.35 -11.60 19.16
C TRP A 216 -12.26 -12.73 19.67
N ARG A 217 -11.69 -13.88 20.06
CA ARG A 217 -12.44 -15.08 20.50
C ARG A 217 -13.33 -14.90 21.75
N PRO A 218 -13.21 -13.87 22.62
CA PRO A 218 -14.21 -13.58 23.65
C PRO A 218 -15.64 -13.43 23.12
N VAL A 219 -15.82 -13.06 21.84
CA VAL A 219 -17.16 -13.03 21.22
C VAL A 219 -17.84 -14.41 21.16
N LEU A 220 -17.08 -15.51 21.21
CA LEU A 220 -17.59 -16.89 21.16
C LEU A 220 -18.33 -17.32 22.43
N THR A 221 -18.16 -16.60 23.54
CA THR A 221 -18.82 -16.89 24.83
C THR A 221 -20.07 -16.03 25.06
N ALA A 222 -20.29 -15.03 24.20
CA ALA A 222 -21.43 -14.13 24.31
C ALA A 222 -22.73 -14.78 23.82
N LYS A 223 -23.75 -14.85 24.69
CA LYS A 223 -25.08 -15.43 24.37
C LYS A 223 -25.78 -14.74 23.20
N THR A 224 -25.55 -13.45 23.03
CA THR A 224 -26.13 -12.63 21.96
C THR A 224 -25.32 -12.67 20.67
N GLY A 225 -24.14 -13.32 20.68
CA GLY A 225 -23.13 -13.23 19.63
C GLY A 225 -22.45 -11.86 19.56
N ARG A 226 -22.65 -11.00 20.57
CA ARG A 226 -22.10 -9.64 20.67
C ARG A 226 -21.22 -9.49 21.89
N PHE A 227 -20.04 -8.91 21.71
CA PHE A 227 -19.09 -8.61 22.77
C PHE A 227 -18.66 -7.15 22.68
N GLN A 228 -18.62 -6.44 23.80
CA GLN A 228 -18.18 -5.05 23.87
C GLN A 228 -17.10 -4.91 24.94
N THR A 229 -16.07 -4.13 24.65
CA THR A 229 -14.98 -3.84 25.60
C THR A 229 -14.28 -2.54 25.22
N SER A 230 -13.62 -1.92 26.18
CA SER A 230 -12.65 -0.86 25.93
C SER A 230 -11.24 -1.46 25.79
N ILE A 231 -10.43 -0.90 24.91
CA ILE A 231 -9.04 -1.32 24.66
C ILE A 231 -8.12 -0.13 24.87
N GLU A 232 -7.12 -0.31 25.73
CA GLU A 232 -6.00 0.62 25.86
C GLU A 232 -5.01 0.43 24.70
N LEU A 233 -4.88 1.46 23.87
CA LEU A 233 -3.88 1.55 22.83
C LEU A 233 -2.59 2.09 23.43
N LYS A 234 -1.52 1.31 23.33
CA LYS A 234 -0.18 1.73 23.78
C LYS A 234 0.58 2.41 22.65
N GLY A 235 1.49 3.30 23.00
CA GLY A 235 2.43 3.91 22.07
C GLY A 235 3.31 2.86 21.36
N THR A 236 4.23 3.32 20.51
CA THR A 236 5.24 2.44 19.89
C THR A 236 6.66 2.87 20.27
N GLY A 237 7.63 1.96 20.15
CA GLY A 237 9.03 2.25 20.47
C GLY A 237 9.24 2.61 21.93
N ASP A 238 9.85 3.76 22.19
CA ASP A 238 10.12 4.28 23.54
C ASP A 238 8.82 4.52 24.34
N GLU A 239 7.71 4.76 23.64
CA GLU A 239 6.39 5.00 24.21
C GLU A 239 5.55 3.73 24.34
N SER A 240 6.11 2.55 24.04
CA SER A 240 5.42 1.25 24.09
C SER A 240 4.80 0.89 25.45
N LYS A 241 5.27 1.53 26.53
CA LYS A 241 4.72 1.36 27.89
C LYS A 241 3.69 2.42 28.26
N MET A 242 3.56 3.48 27.47
CA MET A 242 2.63 4.59 27.71
C MET A 242 1.33 4.37 26.96
N ALA A 243 0.22 4.78 27.54
CA ALA A 243 -1.08 4.77 26.90
C ALA A 243 -1.15 5.93 25.89
N ALA A 244 -1.38 5.62 24.62
CA ALA A 244 -1.65 6.60 23.58
C ALA A 244 -3.12 7.06 23.60
N GLY A 245 -4.04 6.17 23.99
CA GLY A 245 -5.47 6.44 24.10
C GLY A 245 -6.27 5.16 24.35
N VAL A 246 -7.59 5.29 24.49
CA VAL A 246 -8.52 4.17 24.69
C VAL A 246 -9.56 4.20 23.58
N ILE A 247 -9.89 3.02 23.03
CA ILE A 247 -10.99 2.88 22.09
C ILE A 247 -12.05 1.93 22.64
N ASP A 248 -13.32 2.31 22.49
CA ASP A 248 -14.46 1.42 22.77
C ASP A 248 -14.77 0.63 21.52
N ILE A 249 -14.86 -0.70 21.64
CA ILE A 249 -15.11 -1.60 20.52
C ILE A 249 -16.30 -2.51 20.74
N GLN A 250 -16.87 -2.98 19.63
CA GLN A 250 -17.91 -3.99 19.58
C GLN A 250 -17.57 -5.05 18.54
N LEU A 251 -17.68 -6.32 18.92
CA LEU A 251 -17.56 -7.49 18.06
C LEU A 251 -18.92 -8.18 17.94
N GLU A 252 -19.33 -8.56 16.73
CA GLU A 252 -20.54 -9.35 16.49
C GLU A 252 -20.30 -10.45 15.46
N LEU A 253 -20.77 -11.67 15.75
CA LEU A 253 -20.66 -12.79 14.82
C LEU A 253 -21.89 -12.93 13.91
N PHE A 254 -21.64 -13.16 12.63
CA PHE A 254 -22.66 -13.38 11.60
C PHE A 254 -22.36 -14.64 10.77
N PRO A 255 -23.34 -15.53 10.52
CA PRO A 255 -24.61 -15.64 11.25
C PRO A 255 -24.40 -15.85 12.75
N LYS A 256 -25.44 -15.64 13.56
CA LYS A 256 -25.33 -15.86 15.01
C LYS A 256 -24.93 -17.30 15.32
N PRO A 257 -24.02 -17.53 16.27
CA PRO A 257 -23.62 -18.89 16.65
C PRO A 257 -24.80 -19.62 17.28
N VAL A 258 -24.97 -20.90 16.94
CA VAL A 258 -26.06 -21.73 17.47
C VAL A 258 -25.63 -22.36 18.79
N LYS A 259 -24.33 -22.68 18.92
CA LYS A 259 -23.72 -23.18 20.14
C LYS A 259 -22.83 -22.09 20.73
N ILE A 260 -22.83 -21.98 22.05
CA ILE A 260 -21.98 -21.04 22.78
C ILE A 260 -20.85 -21.83 23.42
N ILE A 261 -19.63 -21.30 23.35
CA ILE A 261 -18.47 -21.90 24.01
C ILE A 261 -18.48 -21.45 25.48
N GLY A 262 -18.26 -22.39 26.40
CA GLY A 262 -18.14 -22.07 27.82
C GLY A 262 -16.94 -21.17 28.09
N GLN A 263 -17.09 -20.18 28.98
CA GLN A 263 -16.01 -19.25 29.33
C GLN A 263 -14.75 -19.98 29.84
N GLU A 264 -14.93 -21.08 30.57
CA GLU A 264 -13.84 -21.93 31.07
C GLU A 264 -13.07 -22.60 29.93
N VAL A 265 -13.78 -23.08 28.90
CA VAL A 265 -13.17 -23.71 27.72
C VAL A 265 -12.34 -22.70 26.93
N LEU A 266 -12.87 -21.49 26.71
CA LEU A 266 -12.12 -20.43 26.05
C LEU A 266 -10.87 -20.05 26.87
N THR A 267 -11.04 -19.83 28.18
CA THR A 267 -9.93 -19.44 29.07
C THR A 267 -8.84 -20.52 29.10
N ALA A 268 -9.23 -21.80 29.18
CA ALA A 268 -8.30 -22.92 29.12
C ALA A 268 -7.55 -22.96 27.78
N GLN A 269 -8.26 -22.80 26.65
CA GLN A 269 -7.66 -22.77 25.32
C GLN A 269 -6.63 -21.64 25.19
N LEU A 270 -7.00 -20.41 25.55
CA LEU A 270 -6.11 -19.25 25.47
C LEU A 270 -4.89 -19.41 26.38
N SER A 271 -5.07 -19.96 27.58
CA SER A 271 -3.96 -20.24 28.50
C SER A 271 -3.01 -21.30 27.95
N MET A 272 -3.54 -22.39 27.37
CA MET A 272 -2.72 -23.45 26.76
C MET A 272 -1.92 -22.90 25.58
N GLU A 273 -2.53 -22.11 24.70
CA GLU A 273 -1.84 -21.49 23.56
C GLU A 273 -0.73 -20.53 24.02
N ARG A 274 -1.01 -19.69 25.02
CA ARG A 274 -0.04 -18.76 25.59
C ARG A 274 1.15 -19.49 26.24
N ASN A 275 0.86 -20.54 27.01
CA ASN A 275 1.91 -21.34 27.67
C ASN A 275 2.78 -22.04 26.63
N ARG A 276 2.17 -22.67 25.61
CA ARG A 276 2.89 -23.31 24.50
C ARG A 276 3.78 -22.32 23.75
N GLN A 277 3.29 -21.10 23.52
CA GLN A 277 4.06 -20.05 22.85
C GLN A 277 5.25 -19.60 23.70
N SER A 278 5.02 -19.32 24.98
CA SER A 278 6.06 -18.87 25.90
C SER A 278 7.14 -19.94 26.09
N GLU A 279 6.76 -21.22 26.12
CA GLU A 279 7.71 -22.33 26.22
C GLU A 279 8.60 -22.44 24.97
N LYS A 280 8.02 -22.33 23.77
CA LYS A 280 8.80 -22.31 22.50
C LYS A 280 9.79 -21.15 22.46
N GLU A 281 9.35 -19.95 22.81
CA GLU A 281 10.21 -18.76 22.87
C GLU A 281 11.34 -18.92 23.89
N ARG A 282 11.04 -19.49 25.06
CA ARG A 282 12.03 -19.79 26.10
C ARG A 282 13.06 -20.82 25.63
N LEU A 283 12.62 -21.91 25.01
CA LEU A 283 13.50 -22.95 24.48
C LEU A 283 14.39 -22.41 23.37
N PHE A 284 13.84 -21.63 22.44
CA PHE A 284 14.62 -20.98 21.40
C PHE A 284 15.64 -19.99 21.98
N LEU A 285 15.29 -19.23 23.02
CA LEU A 285 16.24 -18.32 23.67
C LEU A 285 17.41 -19.08 24.32
N VAL A 286 17.14 -20.21 24.97
CA VAL A 286 18.19 -21.07 25.55
C VAL A 286 19.09 -21.62 24.43
N TYR A 287 18.48 -22.14 23.36
CA TYR A 287 19.19 -22.62 22.18
C TYR A 287 20.07 -21.53 21.55
N ALA A 288 19.52 -20.34 21.31
CA ALA A 288 20.23 -19.22 20.69
C ALA A 288 21.43 -18.77 21.54
N LYS A 289 21.29 -18.75 22.88
CA LYS A 289 22.40 -18.46 23.80
C LYS A 289 23.52 -19.49 23.69
N GLN A 290 23.16 -20.77 23.58
CA GLN A 290 24.14 -21.84 23.41
C GLN A 290 24.83 -21.74 22.05
N TRP A 291 24.07 -21.58 20.98
CA TRP A 291 24.57 -21.37 19.63
C TRP A 291 25.53 -20.17 19.55
N TRP A 292 25.20 -19.07 20.21
CA TRP A 292 26.05 -17.87 20.26
C TRP A 292 27.39 -18.13 20.96
N LYS A 293 27.37 -18.82 22.11
CA LYS A 293 28.60 -19.21 22.82
C LYS A 293 29.51 -20.05 21.93
N GLU A 294 28.94 -21.03 21.24
CA GLU A 294 29.71 -21.85 20.32
C GLU A 294 30.24 -21.04 19.14
N TYR A 295 29.45 -20.13 18.56
CA TYR A 295 29.89 -19.27 17.47
C TYR A 295 31.11 -18.43 17.86
N LEU A 296 31.11 -17.85 19.06
CA LEU A 296 32.24 -17.08 19.59
C LEU A 296 33.50 -17.93 19.83
N GLN A 297 33.35 -19.24 20.08
CA GLN A 297 34.47 -20.14 20.31
C GLN A 297 35.18 -20.56 19.02
N ILE A 298 34.56 -20.39 17.84
CA ILE A 298 35.16 -20.86 16.58
C ILE A 298 36.34 -19.97 16.17
N ARG A 299 36.21 -18.65 16.29
CA ARG A 299 37.27 -17.68 15.93
C ARG A 299 37.20 -16.43 16.83
N PRO A 300 38.35 -15.85 17.24
CA PRO A 300 38.36 -14.59 18.00
C PRO A 300 37.65 -13.43 17.29
N ALA A 301 37.79 -13.33 15.96
CA ALA A 301 37.17 -12.30 15.14
C ALA A 301 35.62 -12.33 15.18
N ASN A 302 35.01 -13.44 15.61
CA ASN A 302 33.54 -13.54 15.71
C ASN A 302 32.95 -12.64 16.82
N GLN A 303 33.77 -12.15 17.75
CA GLN A 303 33.34 -11.24 18.82
C GLN A 303 32.97 -9.85 18.31
N GLU A 304 33.56 -9.41 17.20
CA GLU A 304 33.34 -8.07 16.62
C GLU A 304 32.31 -8.08 15.49
N ARG A 305 31.89 -9.26 15.03
CA ARG A 305 30.96 -9.42 13.90
C ARG A 305 29.54 -9.03 14.26
N LEU A 306 28.87 -8.35 13.34
CA LEU A 306 27.48 -7.95 13.46
C LEU A 306 26.51 -9.11 13.21
N VAL A 307 26.30 -9.95 14.23
CA VAL A 307 25.34 -11.07 14.18
C VAL A 307 24.09 -10.72 14.96
N LYS A 308 22.97 -10.52 14.24
CA LYS A 308 21.70 -10.11 14.81
C LYS A 308 20.74 -11.30 14.91
N ILE A 309 20.64 -11.93 16.08
CA ILE A 309 19.72 -13.06 16.31
C ILE A 309 18.31 -12.58 16.70
N PHE A 310 18.25 -11.50 17.48
CA PHE A 310 17.00 -10.92 18.01
C PHE A 310 16.91 -9.43 17.68
N ALA A 311 15.68 -8.96 17.43
CA ALA A 311 15.33 -7.54 17.29
C ALA A 311 14.09 -7.22 18.13
N GLN A 312 13.88 -5.96 18.49
CA GLN A 312 12.65 -5.52 19.15
C GLN A 312 11.64 -5.07 18.11
N ASP A 313 10.40 -5.52 18.24
CA ASP A 313 9.29 -5.04 17.43
C ASP A 313 8.81 -3.64 17.85
N GLU A 314 7.81 -3.09 17.16
CA GLU A 314 7.27 -1.77 17.47
C GLU A 314 6.60 -1.67 18.86
N ASN A 315 6.31 -2.80 19.51
CA ASN A 315 5.76 -2.90 20.85
C ASN A 315 6.84 -3.21 21.91
N ALA A 316 8.12 -3.07 21.56
CA ALA A 316 9.29 -3.39 22.38
C ALA A 316 9.39 -4.86 22.80
N ILE A 317 8.73 -5.77 22.09
CA ILE A 317 8.83 -7.21 22.31
C ILE A 317 10.02 -7.74 21.51
N THR A 318 10.95 -8.41 22.21
CA THR A 318 12.11 -9.05 21.59
C THR A 318 11.69 -10.30 20.83
N ARG A 319 12.02 -10.38 19.54
CA ARG A 319 11.68 -11.48 18.64
C ARG A 319 12.89 -11.95 17.84
N PRO A 320 12.94 -13.25 17.46
CA PRO A 320 13.94 -13.74 16.52
C PRO A 320 13.82 -13.00 15.18
N VAL A 321 14.93 -12.60 14.58
CA VAL A 321 14.91 -11.83 13.30
C VAL A 321 14.22 -12.61 12.16
N CYS A 322 14.33 -13.94 12.16
CA CYS A 322 13.66 -14.82 11.20
C CYS A 322 12.14 -14.71 11.23
N SER A 323 11.53 -14.26 12.33
CA SER A 323 10.06 -14.15 12.45
C SER A 323 9.48 -12.97 11.66
N PHE A 324 10.31 -11.98 11.31
CA PHE A 324 9.91 -10.80 10.55
C PHE A 324 9.77 -11.07 9.05
N VAL A 325 10.46 -12.09 8.53
CA VAL A 325 10.44 -12.46 7.12
C VAL A 325 9.47 -13.63 6.94
N LYS A 326 8.59 -13.56 5.95
CA LYS A 326 7.78 -14.69 5.47
C LYS A 326 7.56 -14.53 3.95
N PRO A 327 7.32 -15.59 3.17
CA PRO A 327 7.00 -15.44 1.76
C PRO A 327 5.72 -14.60 1.57
N LEU A 328 5.82 -13.52 0.78
CA LEU A 328 4.71 -12.61 0.46
C LEU A 328 4.44 -12.61 -1.04
N ARG A 329 3.27 -13.13 -1.43
CA ARG A 329 2.83 -13.08 -2.83
C ARG A 329 2.16 -11.74 -3.12
N ALA A 330 2.67 -11.04 -4.13
CA ALA A 330 2.13 -9.74 -4.56
C ALA A 330 0.84 -9.82 -5.41
N GLY A 331 0.27 -11.01 -5.58
CA GLY A 331 -0.88 -11.23 -6.45
C GLY A 331 -0.57 -10.83 -7.89
N ARG A 332 -1.44 -10.01 -8.49
CA ARG A 332 -1.25 -9.42 -9.83
C ARG A 332 -0.79 -7.96 -9.79
N LEU A 333 -0.29 -7.49 -8.65
CA LEU A 333 0.08 -6.09 -8.47
C LEU A 333 1.55 -5.80 -8.81
N LEU A 334 2.40 -6.83 -8.84
CA LEU A 334 3.81 -6.73 -9.20
C LEU A 334 4.15 -7.87 -10.15
N ASP A 335 4.63 -7.54 -11.36
CA ASP A 335 4.85 -8.53 -12.42
C ASP A 335 6.15 -9.31 -12.29
N SER A 336 7.12 -8.82 -11.52
CA SER A 336 8.40 -9.50 -11.33
C SER A 336 9.12 -9.11 -10.03
N ALA A 337 10.12 -9.90 -9.66
CA ALA A 337 11.05 -9.59 -8.57
C ALA A 337 11.69 -8.19 -8.69
N ARG A 338 11.90 -7.70 -9.93
CA ARG A 338 12.44 -6.35 -10.15
C ARG A 338 11.39 -5.27 -9.91
N HIS A 339 10.14 -5.51 -10.28
CA HIS A 339 9.03 -4.62 -9.90
C HIS A 339 8.89 -4.54 -8.37
N ALA A 340 9.10 -5.65 -7.66
CA ALA A 340 9.14 -5.64 -6.19
C ALA A 340 10.28 -4.79 -5.64
N ALA A 341 11.50 -4.92 -6.17
CA ALA A 341 12.62 -4.07 -5.79
C ALA A 341 12.33 -2.58 -6.07
N ARG A 342 11.73 -2.26 -7.23
CA ARG A 342 11.32 -0.90 -7.57
C ARG A 342 10.24 -0.38 -6.61
N PHE A 343 9.20 -1.15 -6.35
CA PHE A 343 8.13 -0.81 -5.40
C PHE A 343 8.68 -0.48 -4.02
N VAL A 344 9.51 -1.36 -3.45
CA VAL A 344 10.08 -1.15 -2.11
C VAL A 344 10.96 0.10 -2.08
N SER A 345 11.71 0.38 -3.15
CA SER A 345 12.55 1.58 -3.24
C SER A 345 11.78 2.91 -3.28
N LEU A 346 10.47 2.87 -3.58
CA LEU A 346 9.62 4.05 -3.65
C LEU A 346 8.95 4.39 -2.30
N MET A 347 9.03 3.49 -1.31
CA MET A 347 8.63 3.80 0.06
C MET A 347 9.67 4.73 0.70
N HIS A 348 9.20 5.61 1.58
CA HIS A 348 10.09 6.65 2.10
C HIS A 348 11.03 6.08 3.15
N HIS A 349 12.33 6.23 2.92
CA HIS A 349 13.33 5.99 3.94
C HIS A 349 13.38 7.15 4.93
N LYS A 350 13.20 6.87 6.23
CA LYS A 350 13.39 7.84 7.31
C LYS A 350 14.03 7.13 8.48
N LYS A 351 15.33 7.40 8.70
CA LYS A 351 16.05 6.92 9.88
C LYS A 351 15.33 7.39 11.14
N GLN A 352 14.94 6.46 12.00
CA GLN A 352 14.36 6.80 13.29
C GLN A 352 15.43 7.49 14.15
N GLU A 353 15.22 8.78 14.43
CA GLU A 353 16.05 9.54 15.36
C GLU A 353 15.53 9.29 16.78
N SER A 354 16.41 8.91 17.71
CA SER A 354 16.05 8.83 19.13
C SER A 354 15.85 10.24 19.68
N VAL A 355 14.68 10.50 20.26
CA VAL A 355 14.43 11.74 20.98
C VAL A 355 15.24 11.68 22.29
N GLY A 356 16.14 12.66 22.52
CA GLY A 356 16.84 12.81 23.80
C GLY A 356 18.26 12.25 23.90
N GLY A 357 18.98 12.02 22.79
CA GLY A 357 20.42 11.73 22.82
C GLY A 357 20.83 10.38 23.44
N GLY A 358 19.86 9.52 23.76
CA GLY A 358 20.08 8.13 24.15
C GLY A 358 20.51 7.27 22.96
N ASN A 359 21.19 6.15 23.25
CA ASN A 359 21.55 5.14 22.26
C ASN A 359 20.31 4.77 21.43
N LYS A 360 20.46 4.83 20.10
CA LYS A 360 19.41 4.48 19.12
C LYS A 360 18.79 3.14 19.49
N LEU A 361 17.52 3.13 19.86
CA LEU A 361 16.75 1.89 19.98
C LEU A 361 16.33 1.49 18.56
N GLU A 362 17.02 0.49 18.03
CA GLU A 362 16.68 -0.14 16.75
C GLU A 362 15.33 -0.85 16.90
N GLN A 363 14.30 -0.28 16.27
CA GLN A 363 12.92 -0.77 16.30
C GLN A 363 12.55 -1.32 14.93
N TRP A 364 12.22 -2.62 14.86
CA TRP A 364 11.75 -3.24 13.64
C TRP A 364 10.22 -3.19 13.62
N THR A 365 9.63 -2.96 12.46
CA THR A 365 8.17 -2.86 12.33
C THR A 365 7.59 -4.12 11.71
N THR A 366 6.41 -4.55 12.16
CA THR A 366 5.60 -5.50 11.38
C THR A 366 5.38 -4.98 9.96
N VAL A 367 5.30 -5.89 8.98
CA VAL A 367 5.02 -5.48 7.59
C VAL A 367 3.70 -4.71 7.50
N HIS A 368 2.68 -5.06 8.29
CA HIS A 368 1.44 -4.29 8.32
C HIS A 368 1.65 -2.86 8.83
N GLY A 369 2.38 -2.67 9.93
CA GLY A 369 2.74 -1.34 10.43
C GLY A 369 3.54 -0.53 9.42
N PHE A 370 4.53 -1.16 8.77
CA PHE A 370 5.36 -0.52 7.75
C PHE A 370 4.56 -0.09 6.51
N LEU A 371 3.71 -0.96 5.96
CA LEU A 371 2.87 -0.62 4.80
C LEU A 371 1.87 0.50 5.13
N CYS A 372 1.26 0.48 6.33
CA CYS A 372 0.32 1.52 6.75
C CYS A 372 1.02 2.86 7.00
N ARG A 373 2.23 2.83 7.55
CA ARG A 373 3.06 4.03 7.74
C ARG A 373 3.63 4.54 6.41
N ASN A 374 3.86 3.67 5.42
CA ASN A 374 4.49 3.97 4.12
C ASN A 374 5.88 4.61 4.23
N ARG A 375 6.54 4.43 5.38
CA ARG A 375 7.88 4.95 5.70
C ARG A 375 8.56 4.05 6.75
N GLY A 376 9.88 3.91 6.69
CA GLY A 376 10.63 3.06 7.63
C GLY A 376 12.14 3.06 7.41
N ASP A 377 12.82 2.21 8.17
CA ASP A 377 14.28 2.08 8.17
C ASP A 377 14.77 1.07 7.11
N CYS A 378 16.10 0.89 6.98
CA CYS A 378 16.64 -0.03 5.97
C CYS A 378 16.26 -1.48 6.23
N GLU A 379 16.09 -1.86 7.50
CA GLU A 379 15.66 -3.16 7.97
C GLU A 379 14.24 -3.46 7.49
N ASP A 380 13.29 -2.54 7.69
CA ASP A 380 11.90 -2.68 7.24
C ASP A 380 11.82 -2.90 5.72
N HIS A 381 12.59 -2.12 4.95
CA HIS A 381 12.66 -2.24 3.50
C HIS A 381 13.28 -3.58 3.08
N ALA A 382 14.36 -4.02 3.73
CA ALA A 382 15.01 -5.30 3.43
C ALA A 382 14.10 -6.50 3.77
N ILE A 383 13.38 -6.44 4.89
CA ILE A 383 12.43 -7.49 5.31
C ILE A 383 11.29 -7.62 4.31
N LEU A 384 10.69 -6.50 3.89
CA LEU A 384 9.61 -6.53 2.90
C LEU A 384 10.10 -7.03 1.54
N LEU A 385 11.27 -6.54 1.07
CA LEU A 385 11.83 -6.99 -0.19
C LEU A 385 12.15 -8.48 -0.15
N CYS A 386 12.82 -8.97 0.89
CA CYS A 386 13.12 -10.40 1.06
C CYS A 386 11.85 -11.24 1.05
N SER A 387 10.81 -10.80 1.78
CA SER A 387 9.49 -11.44 1.80
C SER A 387 8.86 -11.54 0.41
N LEU A 388 8.92 -10.47 -0.40
CA LEU A 388 8.42 -10.45 -1.77
C LEU A 388 9.23 -11.37 -2.69
N LEU A 389 10.56 -11.35 -2.61
CA LEU A 389 11.43 -12.21 -3.43
C LEU A 389 11.20 -13.69 -3.12
N LEU A 390 11.04 -14.06 -1.84
CA LEU A 390 10.62 -15.39 -1.43
C LEU A 390 9.23 -15.74 -2.00
N GLY A 391 8.32 -14.78 -2.06
CA GLY A 391 7.00 -14.94 -2.67
C GLY A 391 7.02 -15.22 -4.17
N PHE A 392 8.04 -14.72 -4.89
CA PHE A 392 8.35 -15.05 -6.28
C PHE A 392 9.13 -16.39 -6.43
N GLY A 393 9.42 -17.07 -5.33
CA GLY A 393 10.13 -18.36 -5.34
C GLY A 393 11.64 -18.25 -5.46
N LEU A 394 12.24 -17.08 -5.22
CA LEU A 394 13.69 -16.92 -5.16
C LEU A 394 14.23 -17.36 -3.81
N ASP A 395 15.42 -17.97 -3.79
CA ASP A 395 16.15 -18.27 -2.56
C ASP A 395 16.78 -16.98 -2.00
N ALA A 396 16.00 -16.25 -1.21
CA ALA A 396 16.32 -14.91 -0.73
C ALA A 396 16.61 -14.87 0.79
N TYR A 397 17.56 -14.01 1.15
CA TYR A 397 18.02 -13.81 2.53
C TYR A 397 18.17 -12.31 2.82
N VAL A 398 17.84 -11.91 4.05
CA VAL A 398 18.26 -10.62 4.59
C VAL A 398 19.70 -10.75 5.06
N CYS A 399 20.54 -9.81 4.67
CA CYS A 399 21.95 -9.70 5.06
C CYS A 399 22.13 -8.55 6.06
N ILE A 400 22.87 -8.79 7.13
CA ILE A 400 23.24 -7.77 8.12
C ILE A 400 24.75 -7.56 8.12
N GLY A 401 25.15 -6.29 8.03
CA GLY A 401 26.56 -5.92 7.94
C GLY A 401 26.77 -4.41 7.90
N THR A 402 27.81 -3.97 7.20
CA THR A 402 28.14 -2.54 7.09
C THR A 402 28.30 -2.06 5.65
N LYS A 403 28.06 -0.77 5.41
CA LYS A 403 28.39 -0.06 4.18
C LYS A 403 29.79 0.58 4.23
N SER A 404 30.22 1.15 3.11
CA SER A 404 31.36 2.07 3.05
C SER A 404 31.19 3.16 4.14
N LYS A 405 32.22 3.36 4.98
CA LYS A 405 32.23 4.19 6.22
C LYS A 405 31.76 3.48 7.51
N GLY A 406 31.49 2.18 7.49
CA GLY A 406 31.21 1.39 8.70
C GLY A 406 29.81 1.54 9.28
N SER A 407 28.89 2.20 8.58
CA SER A 407 27.50 2.30 9.01
C SER A 407 26.80 0.95 8.87
N VAL A 408 26.15 0.49 9.94
CA VAL A 408 25.28 -0.70 9.92
C VAL A 408 24.21 -0.53 8.84
N HIS A 409 23.96 -1.59 8.08
CA HIS A 409 22.99 -1.60 6.99
C HIS A 409 22.44 -3.01 6.78
N ALA A 410 21.16 -3.09 6.44
CA ALA A 410 20.48 -4.32 6.02
C ALA A 410 20.18 -4.28 4.51
N TRP A 411 20.47 -5.37 3.81
CA TRP A 411 20.13 -5.52 2.38
C TRP A 411 19.63 -6.94 2.11
N VAL A 412 19.26 -7.23 0.87
CA VAL A 412 18.75 -8.55 0.48
C VAL A 412 19.71 -9.22 -0.49
N MET A 413 19.91 -10.52 -0.33
CA MET A 413 20.67 -11.37 -1.24
C MET A 413 19.75 -12.43 -1.82
N THR A 414 19.98 -12.80 -3.07
CA THR A 414 19.44 -14.03 -3.66
C THR A 414 20.57 -14.91 -4.17
N ILE A 415 20.42 -16.22 -4.02
CA ILE A 415 21.35 -17.23 -4.54
C ILE A 415 20.59 -18.03 -5.60
N THR A 416 21.13 -18.12 -6.82
CA THR A 416 20.52 -18.96 -7.86
C THR A 416 20.88 -20.43 -7.65
N VAL A 417 20.21 -21.34 -8.38
CA VAL A 417 20.53 -22.77 -8.35
C VAL A 417 22.00 -23.04 -8.73
N ASP A 418 22.54 -22.27 -9.67
CA ASP A 418 23.95 -22.34 -10.08
C ASP A 418 24.92 -21.65 -9.10
N GLY A 419 24.44 -21.14 -7.97
CA GLY A 419 25.26 -20.47 -6.95
C GLY A 419 25.57 -18.99 -7.22
N LEU A 420 24.98 -18.37 -8.25
CA LEU A 420 25.18 -16.95 -8.53
C LEU A 420 24.55 -16.09 -7.43
N VAL A 421 25.38 -15.24 -6.82
CA VAL A 421 24.95 -14.36 -5.74
C VAL A 421 24.59 -12.99 -6.32
N THR A 422 23.41 -12.52 -5.95
CA THR A 422 22.94 -11.19 -6.35
C THR A 422 22.48 -10.40 -5.13
N PHE A 423 23.07 -9.23 -4.91
CA PHE A 423 22.64 -8.29 -3.88
C PHE A 423 21.63 -7.30 -4.42
N TRP A 424 20.60 -7.04 -3.62
CA TRP A 424 19.50 -6.13 -3.88
C TRP A 424 19.52 -5.03 -2.81
N GLU A 425 19.70 -3.79 -3.24
CA GLU A 425 19.62 -2.62 -2.36
C GLU A 425 18.16 -2.16 -2.25
N SER A 426 17.57 -2.36 -1.08
CA SER A 426 16.14 -2.14 -0.83
C SER A 426 15.74 -0.67 -0.90
N LEU A 427 16.67 0.27 -0.64
CA LEU A 427 16.39 1.70 -0.62
C LEU A 427 16.41 2.37 -2.00
N ASN A 428 16.97 1.73 -3.03
CA ASN A 428 17.08 2.35 -4.35
C ASN A 428 16.78 1.39 -5.52
N GLY A 429 16.53 0.12 -5.24
CA GLY A 429 16.19 -0.90 -6.23
C GLY A 429 17.36 -1.40 -7.06
N HIS A 430 18.60 -0.93 -6.81
CA HIS A 430 19.77 -1.40 -7.55
C HIS A 430 20.11 -2.84 -7.21
N ARG A 431 20.73 -3.48 -8.19
CA ARG A 431 21.11 -4.87 -8.12
C ARG A 431 22.57 -5.03 -8.51
N TYR A 432 23.30 -5.81 -7.73
CA TYR A 432 24.72 -6.03 -7.90
C TYR A 432 24.99 -7.53 -7.95
N ILE A 433 25.64 -7.99 -9.01
CA ILE A 433 26.15 -9.35 -9.06
C ILE A 433 27.41 -9.39 -8.19
N HIS A 434 27.50 -10.38 -7.31
CA HIS A 434 28.66 -10.60 -6.48
C HIS A 434 29.51 -11.72 -7.03
N GLU A 435 30.78 -11.41 -7.23
CA GLU A 435 31.84 -12.34 -7.60
C GLU A 435 32.93 -12.21 -6.53
N PRO A 436 33.28 -13.29 -5.80
CA PRO A 436 34.28 -13.23 -4.75
C PRO A 436 35.67 -12.97 -5.34
N ILE A 437 36.39 -12.02 -4.75
CA ILE A 437 37.78 -11.71 -5.09
C ILE A 437 38.67 -12.76 -4.44
N ASP A 438 39.52 -13.40 -5.23
CA ASP A 438 40.60 -14.24 -4.73
C ASP A 438 41.74 -13.34 -4.21
N PRO A 439 42.04 -13.34 -2.90
CA PRO A 439 43.10 -12.51 -2.33
C PRO A 439 44.50 -12.91 -2.80
N ASP A 440 44.69 -14.11 -3.33
CA ASP A 440 45.98 -14.61 -3.82
C ASP A 440 46.25 -14.21 -5.29
N MET A 441 45.25 -13.65 -5.96
CA MET A 441 45.35 -13.16 -7.34
C MET A 441 45.83 -11.69 -7.40
N PRO A 442 46.47 -11.27 -8.50
CA PRO A 442 46.94 -9.88 -8.65
C PRO A 442 45.79 -8.88 -8.51
N PRO A 443 46.06 -7.66 -8.00
CA PRO A 443 45.02 -6.68 -7.70
C PRO A 443 44.15 -6.39 -8.93
N MET A 444 42.84 -6.63 -8.81
CA MET A 444 41.89 -6.31 -9.86
C MET A 444 41.89 -4.82 -10.16
N ASP A 445 41.87 -4.49 -11.46
CA ASP A 445 41.66 -3.12 -11.93
C ASP A 445 40.36 -2.56 -11.37
N LYS A 446 40.33 -1.25 -11.10
CA LYS A 446 39.20 -0.53 -10.51
C LYS A 446 37.90 -0.77 -11.26
N MET A 447 37.97 -0.98 -12.57
CA MET A 447 36.80 -1.24 -13.43
C MET A 447 36.12 -2.60 -13.14
N HIS A 448 36.89 -3.59 -12.67
CA HIS A 448 36.43 -4.95 -12.41
C HIS A 448 36.07 -5.19 -10.93
N ARG A 449 36.35 -4.23 -10.05
CA ARG A 449 36.02 -4.38 -8.62
C ARG A 449 34.51 -4.41 -8.40
N PRO A 450 34.03 -5.13 -7.36
CA PRO A 450 32.62 -5.15 -7.00
C PRO A 450 32.09 -3.73 -6.76
N LYS A 451 30.98 -3.38 -7.41
CA LYS A 451 30.43 -2.02 -7.43
C LYS A 451 29.43 -1.74 -6.29
N TYR A 452 29.13 -2.72 -5.46
CA TYR A 452 28.19 -2.56 -4.36
C TYR A 452 28.80 -1.78 -3.18
N PRO A 453 27.97 -1.13 -2.34
CA PRO A 453 28.46 -0.30 -1.24
C PRO A 453 28.81 -1.09 0.05
N TYR A 454 28.58 -2.40 0.08
CA TYR A 454 28.72 -3.24 1.27
C TYR A 454 30.18 -3.61 1.56
N LYS A 455 30.58 -3.48 2.83
CA LYS A 455 31.96 -3.69 3.29
C LYS A 455 32.11 -4.96 4.13
N THR A 456 31.25 -5.17 5.11
CA THR A 456 31.30 -6.36 5.98
C THR A 456 29.94 -7.05 6.04
N ILE A 457 29.94 -8.35 6.36
CA ILE A 457 28.75 -9.17 6.56
C ILE A 457 28.92 -10.08 7.78
N GLY A 458 27.98 -9.98 8.71
CA GLY A 458 27.99 -10.76 9.94
C GLY A 458 27.04 -11.95 9.92
N CYS A 459 25.82 -11.78 9.41
CA CYS A 459 24.85 -12.88 9.32
C CYS A 459 23.88 -12.71 8.14
N VAL A 460 23.30 -13.85 7.74
CA VAL A 460 22.21 -13.91 6.76
C VAL A 460 21.08 -14.77 7.28
N PHE A 461 19.83 -14.40 6.98
CA PHE A 461 18.68 -15.15 7.47
C PHE A 461 17.45 -14.98 6.57
N ASN A 462 16.54 -15.95 6.67
CA ASN A 462 15.19 -15.85 6.12
C ASN A 462 14.20 -16.48 7.12
N HIS A 463 13.01 -16.82 6.65
CA HIS A 463 11.94 -17.40 7.46
C HIS A 463 12.17 -18.85 7.92
N GLN A 464 13.16 -19.55 7.36
CA GLN A 464 13.46 -20.96 7.63
C GLN A 464 14.85 -21.18 8.22
N SER A 465 15.81 -20.32 7.86
CA SER A 465 17.23 -20.54 8.15
C SER A 465 17.91 -19.28 8.66
N PHE A 466 18.93 -19.49 9.50
CA PHE A 466 19.81 -18.45 10.04
C PHE A 466 21.26 -18.92 9.95
N TYR A 467 22.15 -18.06 9.47
CA TYR A 467 23.58 -18.35 9.33
C TYR A 467 24.43 -17.20 9.86
N GLY A 468 25.41 -17.52 10.70
CA GLY A 468 26.47 -16.59 11.11
C GLY A 468 27.71 -16.76 10.24
N ASN A 469 28.26 -15.66 9.73
CA ASN A 469 29.49 -15.70 8.93
C ASN A 469 30.65 -16.18 9.82
N ASN A 470 31.28 -17.29 9.47
CA ASN A 470 32.40 -17.89 10.18
C ASN A 470 33.67 -17.99 9.31
N GLN A 471 33.70 -17.29 8.18
CA GLN A 471 34.85 -17.23 7.29
C GLN A 471 36.04 -16.49 7.96
N PRO A 472 37.29 -16.62 7.47
CA PRO A 472 38.42 -15.89 8.04
C PRO A 472 38.25 -14.36 8.02
N SER A 473 37.68 -13.83 6.93
CA SER A 473 37.36 -12.42 6.75
C SER A 473 35.85 -12.20 6.85
N GLU A 474 35.44 -11.04 7.38
CA GLU A 474 34.04 -10.59 7.32
C GLU A 474 33.75 -9.71 6.08
N HIS A 475 34.76 -9.43 5.26
CA HIS A 475 34.62 -8.54 4.11
C HIS A 475 33.78 -9.19 3.00
N VAL A 476 32.83 -8.42 2.46
CA VAL A 476 31.87 -8.93 1.47
C VAL A 476 32.54 -9.28 0.15
N ASP A 477 33.56 -8.54 -0.26
CA ASP A 477 34.30 -8.76 -1.52
C ASP A 477 35.02 -10.10 -1.59
N VAL A 478 35.52 -10.64 -0.48
CA VAL A 478 36.19 -11.95 -0.42
C VAL A 478 35.30 -13.05 0.18
N SER A 479 34.06 -12.73 0.55
CA SER A 479 33.14 -13.68 1.17
C SER A 479 32.56 -14.67 0.17
N HIS A 480 32.55 -15.94 0.52
CA HIS A 480 31.90 -16.99 -0.26
C HIS A 480 30.53 -17.31 0.34
N PHE A 481 29.50 -17.41 -0.49
CA PHE A 481 28.10 -17.55 -0.06
C PHE A 481 27.53 -18.97 -0.23
N GLU A 482 28.39 -19.98 -0.18
CA GLU A 482 27.98 -21.38 -0.05
C GLU A 482 27.45 -21.64 1.38
N LEU A 483 26.19 -21.26 1.64
CA LEU A 483 25.61 -21.29 2.98
C LEU A 483 25.56 -22.71 3.61
N GLY A 484 25.57 -23.76 2.78
CA GLY A 484 25.64 -25.15 3.24
C GLY A 484 27.01 -25.58 3.77
N ASN A 485 28.06 -24.78 3.55
CA ASN A 485 29.41 -25.10 4.03
C ASN A 485 29.60 -24.60 5.47
N GLU A 486 29.46 -25.51 6.44
CA GLU A 486 29.52 -25.18 7.87
C GLU A 486 30.87 -24.60 8.33
N SER A 487 31.95 -24.84 7.58
CA SER A 487 33.25 -24.23 7.88
C SER A 487 33.26 -22.71 7.61
N ARG A 488 32.39 -22.25 6.69
CA ARG A 488 32.25 -20.85 6.26
C ARG A 488 31.06 -20.16 6.93
N TRP A 489 29.96 -20.88 7.12
CA TRP A 489 28.72 -20.35 7.69
C TRP A 489 28.24 -21.25 8.81
N LYS A 490 28.19 -20.77 10.05
CA LYS A 490 27.61 -21.56 11.15
C LYS A 490 26.08 -21.50 11.02
N PRO A 491 25.38 -22.62 10.78
CA PRO A 491 23.92 -22.62 10.71
C PRO A 491 23.30 -22.71 12.10
N MET A 492 22.09 -22.17 12.27
CA MET A 492 21.17 -22.65 13.31
C MET A 492 20.43 -23.89 12.82
N SER A 493 19.96 -24.72 13.76
CA SER A 493 19.06 -25.82 13.49
C SER A 493 17.78 -25.28 12.85
N GLN A 494 17.43 -25.81 11.68
CA GLN A 494 16.21 -25.44 10.98
C GLN A 494 14.97 -25.72 11.85
N ASP A 495 14.93 -26.84 12.57
CA ASP A 495 13.84 -27.17 13.49
C ASP A 495 13.72 -26.14 14.62
N ALA A 496 14.84 -25.66 15.16
CA ALA A 496 14.84 -24.61 16.18
C ALA A 496 14.28 -23.30 15.61
N VAL A 497 14.68 -22.88 14.41
CA VAL A 497 14.15 -21.67 13.76
C VAL A 497 12.65 -21.81 13.44
N LEU A 498 12.26 -22.95 12.86
CA LEU A 498 10.86 -23.24 12.52
C LEU A 498 9.96 -23.38 13.76
N SER A 499 10.51 -23.75 14.92
CA SER A 499 9.75 -23.83 16.18
C SER A 499 9.13 -22.49 16.60
N VAL A 500 9.73 -21.37 16.17
CA VAL A 500 9.31 -19.98 16.47
C VAL A 500 8.87 -19.19 15.24
N CYS A 501 9.38 -19.50 14.05
CA CYS A 501 9.09 -18.77 12.80
C CYS A 501 8.21 -19.54 11.81
N GLY A 502 8.01 -20.85 12.01
CA GLY A 502 7.23 -21.69 11.13
C GLY A 502 5.74 -21.30 11.07
N LEU A 503 5.02 -21.91 10.12
CA LEU A 503 3.57 -21.72 10.00
C LEU A 503 2.87 -22.13 11.30
N GLY A 504 2.08 -21.22 11.87
CA GLY A 504 1.40 -21.43 13.15
C GLY A 504 2.33 -21.44 14.39
N ALA A 505 3.62 -21.12 14.24
CA ALA A 505 4.60 -21.16 15.32
C ALA A 505 4.53 -19.96 16.28
N SER A 506 4.01 -18.81 15.82
CA SER A 506 3.80 -17.61 16.64
C SER A 506 2.48 -16.94 16.27
N PRO A 507 1.35 -17.29 16.93
CA PRO A 507 0.05 -16.67 16.67
C PRO A 507 -0.02 -15.22 17.18
N SER A 508 0.92 -14.81 18.04
CA SER A 508 1.04 -13.43 18.50
C SER A 508 1.70 -12.50 17.48
N TRP A 509 2.35 -13.04 16.45
CA TRP A 509 2.96 -12.28 15.37
C TRP A 509 2.10 -12.40 14.11
N PRO A 510 1.70 -11.28 13.49
CA PRO A 510 0.73 -11.32 12.40
C PRO A 510 1.26 -12.11 11.19
N THR A 511 0.32 -12.68 10.45
CA THR A 511 0.58 -13.11 9.07
C THR A 511 0.90 -11.89 8.20
N LEU A 512 1.58 -12.10 7.08
CA LEU A 512 1.88 -10.98 6.21
C LEU A 512 0.60 -10.46 5.55
N PRO A 513 0.34 -9.15 5.62
CA PRO A 513 -0.81 -8.55 4.97
C PRO A 513 -0.70 -8.65 3.44
N PRO A 514 -1.81 -8.85 2.71
CA PRO A 514 -1.78 -8.67 1.26
C PRO A 514 -1.46 -7.22 0.92
N LEU A 515 -0.85 -7.04 -0.24
CA LEU A 515 -0.68 -5.70 -0.81
C LEU A 515 -2.03 -5.17 -1.33
N CYS A 516 -2.27 -3.89 -1.11
CA CYS A 516 -3.42 -3.17 -1.63
C CYS A 516 -3.07 -2.49 -2.96
N SER A 517 -3.98 -2.56 -3.92
CA SER A 517 -3.87 -1.81 -5.18
C SER A 517 -3.90 -0.30 -4.93
N SER A 518 -3.17 0.46 -5.74
CA SER A 518 -3.31 1.91 -5.76
C SER A 518 -4.70 2.31 -6.23
N THR A 519 -5.29 3.32 -5.59
CA THR A 519 -6.55 3.95 -6.04
C THR A 519 -6.32 5.12 -6.99
N LEU A 520 -5.06 5.40 -7.33
CA LEU A 520 -4.70 6.52 -8.21
C LEU A 520 -4.98 6.19 -9.67
N ASP A 521 -5.69 7.07 -10.36
CA ASP A 521 -5.71 7.10 -11.82
C ASP A 521 -4.43 7.80 -12.31
N PRO A 522 -3.47 7.07 -12.91
CA PRO A 522 -2.18 7.62 -13.32
C PRO A 522 -2.30 8.77 -14.31
N THR A 523 -3.29 8.72 -15.21
CA THR A 523 -3.47 9.74 -16.25
C THR A 523 -4.00 11.03 -15.64
N LEU A 524 -5.05 10.93 -14.81
CA LEU A 524 -5.62 12.10 -14.14
C LEU A 524 -4.60 12.78 -13.23
N VAL A 525 -3.89 12.02 -12.38
CA VAL A 525 -2.93 12.63 -11.44
C VAL A 525 -1.70 13.19 -12.14
N SER A 526 -1.29 12.63 -13.29
CA SER A 526 -0.18 13.18 -14.08
C SER A 526 -0.54 14.53 -14.69
N ASN A 527 -1.73 14.63 -15.28
CA ASN A 527 -2.21 15.87 -15.90
C ASN A 527 -2.40 16.99 -14.88
N ASP A 528 -2.99 16.68 -13.72
CA ASP A 528 -3.17 17.64 -12.62
C ASP A 528 -1.82 18.18 -12.12
N LEU A 529 -0.86 17.29 -11.85
CA LEU A 529 0.48 17.70 -11.41
C LEU A 529 1.23 18.50 -12.49
N GLU A 530 1.09 18.13 -13.77
CA GLU A 530 1.65 18.89 -14.89
C GLU A 530 1.09 20.33 -14.92
N GLN A 531 -0.23 20.49 -14.78
CA GLN A 531 -0.87 21.80 -14.77
C GLN A 531 -0.41 22.65 -13.60
N GLN A 532 -0.32 22.08 -12.39
CA GLN A 532 0.19 22.78 -11.21
C GLN A 532 1.64 23.26 -11.40
N LEU A 533 2.51 22.44 -11.99
CA LEU A 533 3.89 22.81 -12.27
C LEU A 533 3.99 23.90 -13.35
N ARG A 534 3.11 23.88 -14.36
CA ARG A 534 3.03 24.94 -15.37
C ARG A 534 2.63 26.28 -14.75
N VAL A 535 1.68 26.29 -13.82
CA VAL A 535 1.32 27.50 -13.06
C VAL A 535 2.50 28.02 -12.24
N LEU A 536 3.16 27.15 -11.45
CA LEU A 536 4.31 27.54 -10.63
C LEU A 536 5.47 28.10 -11.46
N LEU A 537 5.77 27.48 -12.60
CA LEU A 537 6.80 27.94 -13.51
C LEU A 537 6.43 29.30 -14.13
N PHE A 538 5.19 29.47 -14.57
CA PHE A 538 4.70 30.72 -15.13
C PHE A 538 4.81 31.87 -14.12
N GLU A 539 4.39 31.65 -12.87
CA GLU A 539 4.50 32.64 -11.80
C GLU A 539 5.95 33.00 -11.52
N HIS A 540 6.83 32.01 -11.37
CA HIS A 540 8.27 32.25 -11.16
C HIS A 540 8.89 33.09 -12.28
N ARG A 541 8.59 32.77 -13.54
CA ARG A 541 9.09 33.53 -14.70
C ARG A 541 8.53 34.94 -14.75
N ARG A 542 7.24 35.12 -14.45
CA ARG A 542 6.59 36.44 -14.38
C ARG A 542 7.27 37.32 -13.34
N ASP A 543 7.60 36.78 -12.17
CA ASP A 543 8.26 37.52 -11.08
C ASP A 543 9.69 37.97 -11.47
N LEU A 544 10.32 37.27 -12.42
CA LEU A 544 11.61 37.65 -13.03
C LEU A 544 11.46 38.54 -14.27
N GLY A 545 10.24 38.94 -14.65
CA GLY A 545 9.96 39.73 -15.85
C GLY A 545 10.16 38.97 -17.16
N LEU A 546 10.14 37.63 -17.14
CA LEU A 546 10.32 36.78 -18.31
C LEU A 546 8.97 36.40 -18.94
N THR A 547 8.92 36.36 -20.27
CA THR A 547 7.76 35.85 -21.01
C THR A 547 7.71 34.33 -20.98
N THR A 548 6.52 33.74 -20.89
CA THR A 548 6.34 32.29 -20.88
C THR A 548 5.48 31.89 -22.07
N VAL A 549 6.05 31.08 -22.96
CA VAL A 549 5.34 30.53 -24.12
C VAL A 549 5.45 29.02 -24.08
N TRP A 550 4.31 28.35 -23.97
CA TRP A 550 4.24 26.90 -23.90
C TRP A 550 4.34 26.24 -25.29
N ASP A 551 4.91 25.05 -25.32
CA ASP A 551 4.92 24.15 -26.48
C ASP A 551 4.38 22.78 -26.07
N ASP A 552 3.10 22.55 -26.39
CA ASP A 552 2.39 21.32 -26.05
C ASP A 552 2.88 20.13 -26.87
N GLN A 553 3.34 20.35 -28.11
CA GLN A 553 3.92 19.29 -28.92
C GLN A 553 5.25 18.84 -28.33
N LEU A 554 6.13 19.77 -27.97
CA LEU A 554 7.37 19.44 -27.27
C LEU A 554 7.07 18.71 -25.96
N SER A 555 6.09 19.17 -25.17
CA SER A 555 5.67 18.50 -23.92
C SER A 555 5.21 17.06 -24.17
N TYR A 556 4.44 16.82 -25.23
CA TYR A 556 4.02 15.48 -25.63
C TYR A 556 5.22 14.60 -26.01
N LEU A 557 6.18 15.13 -26.77
CA LEU A 557 7.37 14.39 -27.22
C LEU A 557 8.34 14.01 -26.08
N LEU A 558 8.20 14.58 -24.87
CA LEU A 558 8.96 14.14 -23.69
C LEU A 558 8.42 12.83 -23.08
N THR A 559 7.21 12.41 -23.45
CA THR A 559 6.54 11.21 -22.89
C THR A 559 7.35 9.92 -23.04
N PRO A 560 7.95 9.61 -24.22
CA PRO A 560 8.75 8.41 -24.40
C PRO A 560 10.00 8.38 -23.51
N ALA A 561 10.66 9.52 -23.30
CA ALA A 561 11.83 9.62 -22.43
C ALA A 561 11.48 9.28 -20.98
N LEU A 562 10.40 9.85 -20.44
CA LEU A 562 9.92 9.51 -19.09
C LEU A 562 9.55 8.04 -18.97
N ALA A 563 9.02 7.44 -20.05
CA ALA A 563 8.71 6.03 -20.08
C ALA A 563 9.95 5.13 -20.06
N ALA A 564 10.96 5.49 -20.85
CA ALA A 564 12.25 4.82 -20.88
C ALA A 564 12.94 4.86 -19.51
N TYR A 565 12.92 6.02 -18.82
CA TYR A 565 13.56 6.14 -17.51
C TYR A 565 12.92 5.23 -16.44
N GLU A 566 11.58 5.12 -16.39
CA GLU A 566 10.95 4.18 -15.45
C GLU A 566 11.25 2.73 -15.83
N LEU A 567 11.21 2.40 -17.13
CA LEU A 567 11.53 1.07 -17.60
C LEU A 567 12.97 0.68 -17.23
N GLU A 568 13.93 1.59 -17.36
CA GLU A 568 15.32 1.38 -16.96
C GLU A 568 15.43 1.17 -15.45
N ARG A 569 14.71 1.94 -14.62
CA ARG A 569 14.70 1.75 -13.16
C ARG A 569 14.15 0.39 -12.74
N VAL A 570 13.20 -0.17 -13.49
CA VAL A 570 12.67 -1.51 -13.23
C VAL A 570 13.60 -2.59 -13.78
N THR A 571 14.04 -2.49 -15.03
CA THR A 571 14.71 -3.59 -15.74
C THR A 571 16.23 -3.58 -15.61
N GLY A 572 16.81 -2.41 -15.37
CA GLY A 572 18.24 -2.13 -15.52
C GLY A 572 18.70 -2.05 -16.97
N ILE A 573 17.77 -2.01 -17.94
CA ILE A 573 18.06 -1.95 -19.37
C ILE A 573 17.62 -0.59 -19.91
N THR A 574 18.55 0.15 -20.50
CA THR A 574 18.24 1.38 -21.23
C THR A 574 17.67 1.02 -22.61
N ALA A 575 16.45 1.45 -22.90
CA ALA A 575 15.77 1.22 -24.18
C ALA A 575 14.89 2.41 -24.57
N GLY A 576 14.71 2.66 -25.88
CA GLY A 576 13.79 3.70 -26.40
C GLY A 576 14.36 5.12 -26.50
N ASN A 577 15.68 5.28 -26.46
CA ASN A 577 16.32 6.59 -26.60
C ASN A 577 16.46 7.06 -28.06
N GLU A 578 16.50 6.14 -29.04
CA GLU A 578 16.77 6.47 -30.45
C GLU A 578 15.60 7.22 -31.09
N GLU A 579 14.37 6.72 -30.93
CA GLU A 579 13.16 7.34 -31.48
C GLU A 579 12.87 8.69 -30.82
N PHE A 580 13.17 8.81 -29.52
CA PHE A 580 13.09 10.08 -28.81
C PHE A 580 14.10 11.09 -29.37
N GLN A 581 15.36 10.70 -29.55
CA GLN A 581 16.38 11.58 -30.12
C GLN A 581 16.04 12.04 -31.54
N ASP A 582 15.51 11.16 -32.38
CA ASP A 582 15.08 11.52 -33.73
C ASP A 582 13.89 12.50 -33.71
N SER A 583 12.89 12.24 -32.86
CA SER A 583 11.75 13.14 -32.66
C SER A 583 12.18 14.53 -32.16
N MET A 584 13.18 14.59 -31.28
CA MET A 584 13.75 15.86 -30.80
C MET A 584 14.48 16.60 -31.92
N LYS A 585 15.29 15.91 -32.73
CA LYS A 585 16.00 16.52 -33.88
C LYS A 585 15.03 17.10 -34.91
N GLN A 586 13.88 16.46 -35.13
CA GLN A 586 12.85 16.98 -36.04
C GLN A 586 12.04 18.14 -35.44
N CYS A 587 11.83 18.15 -34.12
CA CYS A 587 11.04 19.19 -33.44
C CYS A 587 11.82 20.50 -33.19
N VAL A 588 13.15 20.42 -33.10
CA VAL A 588 14.04 21.55 -32.82
C VAL A 588 14.54 22.13 -34.14
N PRO A 589 14.13 23.36 -34.51
CA PRO A 589 14.54 23.94 -35.79
C PRO A 589 16.04 24.23 -35.85
N ASP A 590 16.59 24.33 -37.06
CA ASP A 590 17.99 24.71 -37.25
C ASP A 590 18.34 26.02 -36.52
N GLY A 591 19.51 26.03 -35.89
CA GLY A 591 19.98 27.15 -35.06
C GLY A 591 19.30 27.29 -33.69
N HIS A 592 18.38 26.39 -33.33
CA HIS A 592 17.83 26.30 -31.97
C HIS A 592 18.58 25.28 -31.13
N THR A 593 18.57 25.51 -29.82
CA THR A 593 19.09 24.59 -28.80
C THR A 593 17.94 23.99 -28.02
N PHE A 594 18.02 22.70 -27.73
CA PHE A 594 17.13 22.00 -26.79
C PHE A 594 17.86 21.67 -25.49
N LYS A 595 17.22 21.95 -24.36
CA LYS A 595 17.67 21.52 -23.03
C LYS A 595 16.51 20.80 -22.33
N GLY A 596 16.80 19.66 -21.71
CA GLY A 596 15.84 18.87 -20.95
C GLY A 596 16.42 18.37 -19.63
N TYR A 597 15.61 18.41 -18.58
CA TYR A 597 15.99 17.99 -17.22
C TYR A 597 14.95 17.02 -16.66
N PRO A 598 15.21 15.70 -16.72
CA PRO A 598 14.36 14.69 -16.10
C PRO A 598 14.72 14.49 -14.62
N ILE A 599 13.70 14.32 -13.77
CA ILE A 599 13.86 14.04 -12.35
C ILE A 599 12.69 13.15 -11.85
N GLN A 600 12.96 12.32 -10.84
CA GLN A 600 11.98 11.43 -10.23
C GLN A 600 11.77 11.75 -8.75
N PHE A 601 10.51 11.71 -8.31
CA PHE A 601 10.09 11.84 -6.92
C PHE A 601 9.22 10.66 -6.47
N SER A 602 9.22 10.35 -5.17
CA SER A 602 8.33 9.38 -4.52
C SER A 602 7.02 10.00 -4.02
N HIS A 603 6.76 11.27 -4.38
CA HIS A 603 5.61 12.04 -3.93
C HIS A 603 5.00 12.85 -5.08
N ARG A 604 3.78 13.33 -4.88
CA ARG A 604 3.01 14.11 -5.88
C ARG A 604 2.84 15.59 -5.54
N ASN A 605 3.60 16.14 -4.59
CA ASN A 605 3.50 17.55 -4.20
C ASN A 605 4.23 18.47 -5.20
N ALA A 606 3.47 19.27 -5.97
CA ALA A 606 3.98 20.16 -7.01
C ALA A 606 4.96 21.22 -6.48
N ARG A 607 4.62 21.91 -5.38
CA ARG A 607 5.45 22.98 -4.81
C ARG A 607 6.79 22.44 -4.32
N ARG A 608 6.77 21.32 -3.60
CA ARG A 608 7.97 20.65 -3.10
C ARG A 608 8.85 20.13 -4.25
N ALA A 609 8.23 19.57 -5.29
CA ALA A 609 8.93 19.14 -6.49
C ALA A 609 9.59 20.33 -7.19
N PHE A 610 8.84 21.39 -7.50
CA PHE A 610 9.34 22.58 -8.18
C PHE A 610 10.49 23.26 -7.42
N ALA A 611 10.35 23.45 -6.11
CA ALA A 611 11.42 24.00 -5.27
C ALA A 611 12.68 23.13 -5.26
N THR A 612 12.52 21.79 -5.32
CA THR A 612 13.68 20.89 -5.43
C THR A 612 14.34 20.98 -6.80
N CYS A 613 13.56 21.06 -7.86
CA CYS A 613 14.07 21.22 -9.23
C CYS A 613 14.89 22.50 -9.38
N LEU A 614 14.40 23.64 -8.86
CA LEU A 614 15.12 24.92 -8.92
C LEU A 614 16.47 24.94 -8.21
N ARG A 615 16.76 23.98 -7.30
CA ARG A 615 18.09 23.85 -6.69
C ARG A 615 19.12 23.23 -7.64
N SER A 616 18.68 22.63 -8.75
CA SER A 616 19.58 22.11 -9.78
C SER A 616 19.91 23.22 -10.78
N PRO A 617 21.21 23.54 -11.00
CA PRO A 617 21.61 24.56 -11.96
C PRO A 617 21.07 24.31 -13.37
N VAL A 618 21.01 23.03 -13.79
CA VAL A 618 20.48 22.64 -15.11
C VAL A 618 19.01 22.98 -15.25
N CYS A 619 18.20 22.71 -14.22
CA CYS A 619 16.78 23.05 -14.24
C CYS A 619 16.56 24.54 -14.12
N GLU A 620 17.34 25.23 -13.28
CA GLU A 620 17.30 26.68 -13.13
C GLU A 620 17.59 27.38 -14.46
N GLU A 621 18.61 26.95 -15.20
CA GLU A 621 18.91 27.45 -16.56
C GLU A 621 17.74 27.26 -17.53
N ILE A 622 17.07 26.12 -17.49
CA ILE A 622 15.90 25.83 -18.35
C ILE A 622 14.74 26.76 -17.97
N VAL A 623 14.41 26.83 -16.68
CA VAL A 623 13.28 27.62 -16.17
C VAL A 623 13.52 29.12 -16.36
N ASN A 624 14.76 29.59 -16.21
CA ASN A 624 15.15 31.00 -16.36
C ASN A 624 15.71 31.32 -17.74
N CYS A 625 15.53 30.41 -18.72
CA CYS A 625 16.06 30.56 -20.06
C CYS A 625 15.61 31.88 -20.70
N ARG A 626 16.59 32.61 -21.25
CA ARG A 626 16.46 33.85 -22.01
C ARG A 626 17.00 33.63 -23.42
N GLY A 627 16.35 34.23 -24.40
CA GLY A 627 16.77 34.14 -25.80
C GLY A 627 15.61 34.48 -26.72
N ASP A 628 15.86 34.37 -28.02
CA ASP A 628 14.81 34.51 -29.02
C ASP A 628 14.02 33.21 -29.12
N HIS A 629 12.71 33.33 -29.36
CA HIS A 629 11.82 32.18 -29.58
C HIS A 629 11.86 31.12 -28.47
N VAL A 630 12.03 31.52 -27.20
CA VAL A 630 12.00 30.59 -26.06
C VAL A 630 10.62 29.92 -25.98
N ARG A 631 10.61 28.59 -26.04
CA ARG A 631 9.45 27.74 -25.88
C ARG A 631 9.70 26.76 -24.74
N LEU A 632 8.77 26.69 -23.80
CA LEU A 632 8.87 25.87 -22.59
C LEU A 632 7.96 24.66 -22.69
N ALA A 633 8.39 23.57 -22.11
CA ALA A 633 7.64 22.33 -22.01
C ALA A 633 7.81 21.73 -20.61
N VAL A 634 6.72 21.19 -20.09
CA VAL A 634 6.72 20.40 -18.85
C VAL A 634 5.93 19.14 -19.15
N ARG A 635 6.49 17.99 -18.82
CA ARG A 635 5.79 16.71 -18.90
C ARG A 635 5.89 15.97 -17.59
N VAL A 636 4.77 15.40 -17.16
CA VAL A 636 4.70 14.58 -15.94
C VAL A 636 4.16 13.20 -16.29
N LYS A 637 4.74 12.17 -15.66
CA LYS A 637 4.23 10.80 -15.73
C LYS A 637 4.32 10.12 -14.38
N ILE A 638 3.18 9.70 -13.85
CA ILE A 638 3.06 9.03 -12.55
C ILE A 638 2.80 7.55 -12.76
N TYR A 639 3.63 6.73 -12.15
CA TYR A 639 3.52 5.28 -12.13
C TYR A 639 3.06 4.82 -10.74
N PRO A 640 1.81 4.37 -10.59
CA PRO A 640 1.29 3.87 -9.32
C PRO A 640 1.85 2.47 -9.04
N TYR A 641 2.22 2.26 -7.79
CA TYR A 641 2.63 0.99 -7.22
C TYR A 641 1.68 0.63 -6.06
N PRO A 642 1.76 -0.59 -5.50
CA PRO A 642 0.95 -0.97 -4.34
C PRO A 642 1.08 0.01 -3.17
N GLU A 643 0.13 -0.03 -2.23
CA GLU A 643 0.10 0.84 -1.05
C GLU A 643 0.13 2.35 -1.35
N SER A 644 -0.36 2.77 -2.52
CA SER A 644 -0.30 4.17 -2.98
C SER A 644 1.13 4.72 -3.13
N ALA A 645 2.16 3.87 -3.15
CA ALA A 645 3.49 4.27 -3.57
C ALA A 645 3.45 4.70 -5.04
N CYS A 646 4.34 5.61 -5.44
CA CYS A 646 4.40 6.05 -6.83
C CYS A 646 5.79 6.51 -7.24
N ALA A 647 6.11 6.31 -8.52
CA ALA A 647 7.22 7.00 -9.16
C ALA A 647 6.65 8.18 -9.97
N THR A 648 6.96 9.40 -9.54
CA THR A 648 6.53 10.63 -10.22
C THR A 648 7.70 11.17 -11.02
N TRP A 649 7.66 10.99 -12.34
CA TRP A 649 8.63 11.54 -13.26
C TRP A 649 8.19 12.90 -13.77
N ILE A 650 9.11 13.86 -13.75
CA ILE A 650 8.91 15.22 -14.24
C ILE A 650 10.06 15.54 -15.19
N MET A 651 9.76 16.15 -16.33
CA MET A 651 10.77 16.71 -17.21
C MET A 651 10.44 18.15 -17.54
N PHE A 652 11.36 19.06 -17.17
CA PHE A 652 11.34 20.45 -17.64
C PHE A 652 12.20 20.53 -18.89
N ALA A 653 11.72 21.21 -19.92
CA ALA A 653 12.49 21.43 -21.12
C ALA A 653 12.25 22.81 -21.71
N CYS A 654 13.22 23.29 -22.47
CA CYS A 654 13.07 24.44 -23.32
C CYS A 654 13.71 24.20 -24.69
N LYS A 655 13.16 24.85 -25.71
CA LYS A 655 13.87 25.11 -26.95
C LYS A 655 13.93 26.61 -27.18
N TYR A 656 15.07 27.10 -27.66
CA TYR A 656 15.30 28.53 -27.86
C TYR A 656 16.34 28.73 -28.96
N LYS A 657 16.32 29.89 -29.60
CA LYS A 657 17.39 30.31 -30.50
C LYS A 657 18.45 31.04 -29.69
N SER A 658 19.69 30.56 -29.74
CA SER A 658 20.79 31.22 -29.04
C SER A 658 21.03 32.58 -29.68
N VAL A 659 21.05 33.63 -28.85
CA VAL A 659 21.57 34.94 -29.27
C VAL A 659 23.07 34.87 -29.01
N LEU A 660 23.88 34.90 -30.07
CA LEU A 660 25.34 34.99 -29.96
C LEU A 660 25.76 36.34 -29.37
#